data_AF-A0A953EKS1-F1
#
_entry.id   AF-A0A953EKS1-F1
#
_cell.length_a   1.000
_cell.length_b   1.000
_cell.length_c   1.000
_cell.angle_alpha   90.00
_cell.angle_beta   90.00
_cell.angle_gamma   90.00
#
_symmetry.space_group_name_H-M   'P 1'
#
loop_
_entity.id
_entity.type
_entity.pdbx_description
1 polymer ?
#
loop_
_entity_poly.entity_id
_entity_poly.type
_entity_poly.pdbx_seq_one_letter_code
_entity_poly.pdbx_strand_id
1 'polypeptide(L)'
;MKKFLLFAVIVSIYATAVFAQHRPFTLVSGVTRTVTFDELLAAEKTRDLGVKGEGTLTFTKNEIRLVVATGPESDMLSFRIQGMRNPTLVVPEGARLKILIINKDSDMWHDLRIGHVMGEFAADPTVAMTAGSVKLEPAGSGKTWHAQELVIQANEAGSFKYFCSVTGHAKGGMWGTINVGAASEKMPAMESMPAGHDHHKMMMGSDKTTPTPTPTPSAEPDHSGHNMPGMDNAGHGGMGMASTVNIGDPMSRESSGTAWAPDSTPMYAYMKHFKDGGMFMLMGSAFVRYTTIGSSRDVSVAGKGSRSRFDAPNMLMAMYSRSAGKKGQIGIRTMLSVDALTQRGYGYPLLYQSGEQFHGQPVHDRQHPHDLVSELAFTYSYKFDDKRSVFFYAGLPGEPALGPTMFMHRTSGANNPDAPISHHWQDATHITWGVVTAGVSFGKVKLEASAFNGTEPDENRWAFDKPRLNSFSGRLSWNPTRDLSFQISHGYLRNPEPLEPELKILRRTTASAIYNKPFGKDKNWASSFVWGQNYGNGERSNAFLFESNFDFQKNAIFGRLERVEKSAHELVLDHSYHGPMYWVGAYSIGYVRDIYSQKGVDVGLGGMLTANSNPASLTPVYGGTQHGGWQIFLRIRPSKVM
;
A
#
# COMPACT_ATOMS: atom_id res chain seq x y z
N MET A 1 17.97 28.72 5.83
CA MET A 1 17.80 28.33 4.41
C MET A 1 18.85 27.32 3.94
N LYS A 2 20.17 27.57 4.03
CA LYS A 2 21.21 26.64 3.51
C LYS A 2 21.19 25.21 4.09
N LYS A 3 20.90 25.02 5.39
CA LYS A 3 20.81 23.68 6.02
C LYS A 3 19.50 22.92 5.71
N PHE A 4 18.43 23.64 5.36
CA PHE A 4 17.13 23.06 4.98
C PHE A 4 17.08 22.71 3.50
N LEU A 5 17.71 23.54 2.65
CA LEU A 5 17.99 23.20 1.27
C LEU A 5 18.86 21.93 1.21
N LEU A 6 19.82 21.78 2.13
CA LEU A 6 20.64 20.57 2.21
C LEU A 6 19.82 19.32 2.53
N PHE A 7 18.79 19.38 3.39
CA PHE A 7 17.95 18.21 3.70
C PHE A 7 16.99 17.86 2.55
N ALA A 8 16.36 18.87 1.92
CA ALA A 8 15.54 18.68 0.72
C ALA A 8 16.39 18.18 -0.46
N VAL A 9 17.61 18.71 -0.63
CA VAL A 9 18.58 18.26 -1.63
C VAL A 9 19.13 16.88 -1.28
N ILE A 10 19.31 16.51 -0.01
CA ILE A 10 19.70 15.13 0.37
C ILE A 10 18.56 14.15 0.06
N VAL A 11 17.30 14.51 0.29
CA VAL A 11 16.14 13.69 -0.12
C VAL A 11 16.04 13.59 -1.65
N SER A 12 16.29 14.68 -2.38
CA SER A 12 16.35 14.68 -3.85
C SER A 12 17.61 13.99 -4.41
N ILE A 13 18.74 14.00 -3.70
CA ILE A 13 19.98 13.31 -4.07
C ILE A 13 19.88 11.81 -3.75
N TYR A 14 19.18 11.42 -2.68
CA TYR A 14 18.83 10.01 -2.45
C TYR A 14 17.82 9.51 -3.49
N ALA A 15 16.83 10.32 -3.88
CA ALA A 15 15.91 10.01 -4.96
C ALA A 15 16.59 9.90 -6.34
N THR A 16 17.75 10.55 -6.54
CA THR A 16 18.53 10.44 -7.78
C THR A 16 19.65 9.40 -7.73
N ALA A 17 20.17 9.05 -6.54
CA ALA A 17 21.17 7.99 -6.37
C ALA A 17 20.56 6.58 -6.36
N VAL A 18 19.23 6.46 -6.18
CA VAL A 18 18.47 5.19 -6.32
C VAL A 18 17.95 4.97 -7.76
N PHE A 19 18.44 5.74 -8.75
CA PHE A 19 18.22 5.43 -10.18
C PHE A 19 19.01 4.22 -10.70
N ALA A 20 19.62 3.41 -9.83
CA ALA A 20 19.82 2.01 -10.16
C ALA A 20 18.46 1.31 -10.02
N GLN A 21 17.67 1.29 -11.10
CA GLN A 21 16.51 0.40 -11.21
C GLN A 21 16.94 -0.98 -10.70
N HIS A 22 16.46 -1.41 -9.53
CA HIS A 22 16.69 -2.76 -9.07
C HIS A 22 16.02 -3.67 -10.10
N ARG A 23 16.83 -4.39 -10.88
CA ARG A 23 16.35 -5.29 -11.93
C ARG A 23 16.54 -6.71 -11.43
N PRO A 24 15.50 -7.56 -11.47
CA PRO A 24 15.62 -8.94 -11.03
C PRO A 24 16.65 -9.72 -11.84
N PHE A 25 16.88 -9.31 -13.09
CA PHE A 25 17.93 -9.84 -13.95
C PHE A 25 18.76 -8.73 -14.57
N THR A 26 20.06 -8.93 -14.62
CA THR A 26 21.00 -8.05 -15.32
C THR A 26 21.71 -8.82 -16.42
N LEU A 27 21.63 -8.32 -17.66
CA LEU A 27 22.46 -8.80 -18.75
C LEU A 27 23.90 -8.32 -18.51
N VAL A 28 24.80 -9.26 -18.24
CA VAL A 28 26.22 -8.97 -18.00
C VAL A 28 27.00 -8.92 -19.31
N SER A 29 26.70 -9.82 -20.24
CA SER A 29 27.30 -9.85 -21.58
C SER A 29 26.39 -10.59 -22.57
N GLY A 30 26.51 -10.25 -23.85
CA GLY A 30 25.84 -10.95 -24.94
C GLY A 30 26.67 -10.92 -26.22
N VAL A 31 27.00 -12.08 -26.78
CA VAL A 31 27.83 -12.21 -28.00
C VAL A 31 27.08 -13.04 -29.04
N THR A 32 26.68 -12.41 -30.14
CA THR A 32 26.02 -13.09 -31.26
C THR A 32 27.04 -13.87 -32.07
N ARG A 33 26.68 -15.08 -32.49
CA ARG A 33 27.50 -15.93 -33.37
C ARG A 33 26.64 -16.89 -34.19
N THR A 34 27.25 -17.48 -35.20
CA THR A 34 26.68 -18.65 -35.88
C THR A 34 27.24 -19.91 -35.21
N VAL A 35 26.39 -20.92 -35.02
CA VAL A 35 26.75 -22.20 -34.40
C VAL A 35 26.49 -23.34 -35.38
N THR A 36 27.50 -24.16 -35.61
CA THR A 36 27.41 -25.40 -36.39
C THR A 36 26.80 -26.53 -35.57
N PHE A 37 26.40 -27.62 -36.24
CA PHE A 37 25.91 -28.83 -35.55
C PHE A 37 26.90 -29.42 -34.55
N ASP A 38 28.19 -29.47 -34.89
CA ASP A 38 29.21 -30.03 -34.00
C ASP A 38 29.44 -29.14 -32.77
N GLU A 39 29.40 -27.82 -32.94
CA GLU A 39 29.49 -26.87 -31.83
C GLU A 39 28.25 -26.92 -30.93
N LEU A 40 27.06 -27.09 -31.50
CA LEU A 40 25.84 -27.31 -30.71
C LEU A 40 25.95 -28.61 -29.91
N LEU A 41 26.41 -29.69 -30.52
CA LEU A 41 26.62 -30.98 -29.84
C LEU A 41 27.64 -30.85 -28.71
N ALA A 42 28.70 -30.06 -28.90
CA ALA A 42 29.70 -29.78 -27.88
C ALA A 42 29.13 -28.93 -26.73
N ALA A 43 28.31 -27.92 -27.03
CA ALA A 43 27.62 -27.10 -26.03
C ALA A 43 26.66 -27.95 -25.19
N GLU A 44 25.89 -28.83 -25.85
CA GLU A 44 24.99 -29.76 -25.18
C GLU A 44 25.73 -30.73 -24.24
N LYS A 45 26.95 -31.17 -24.58
CA LYS A 45 27.78 -32.01 -23.70
C LYS A 45 28.32 -31.29 -22.48
N THR A 46 28.46 -29.96 -22.53
CA THR A 46 29.08 -29.15 -21.47
C THR A 46 28.08 -28.33 -20.64
N ARG A 47 26.77 -28.42 -20.96
CA ARG A 47 25.71 -27.79 -20.17
C ARG A 47 25.60 -28.43 -18.78
N ASP A 48 25.09 -27.67 -17.82
CA ASP A 48 24.71 -28.23 -16.52
C ASP A 48 23.38 -28.98 -16.63
N LEU A 49 23.31 -30.18 -16.05
CA LEU A 49 22.09 -30.98 -16.01
C LEU A 49 21.25 -30.61 -14.78
N GLY A 50 20.00 -30.22 -15.02
CA GLY A 50 19.04 -29.97 -13.95
C GLY A 50 18.39 -31.29 -13.49
N VAL A 51 18.03 -31.38 -12.22
CA VAL A 51 17.21 -32.49 -11.71
C VAL A 51 15.82 -32.34 -12.34
N LYS A 52 15.39 -33.36 -13.09
CA LYS A 52 14.10 -33.37 -13.79
C LYS A 52 12.98 -33.72 -12.81
N GLY A 53 11.99 -32.84 -12.71
CA GLY A 53 10.68 -33.09 -12.11
C GLY A 53 9.58 -33.01 -13.17
N GLU A 54 8.33 -33.04 -12.75
CA GLU A 54 7.19 -32.82 -13.65
C GLU A 54 7.24 -31.38 -14.21
N GLY A 55 7.58 -31.25 -15.51
CA GLY A 55 7.71 -29.97 -16.20
C GLY A 55 8.83 -29.04 -15.69
N THR A 56 9.72 -29.51 -14.80
CA THR A 56 10.65 -28.65 -14.05
C THR A 56 12.11 -29.13 -14.15
N LEU A 57 13.05 -28.19 -14.22
CA LEU A 57 14.50 -28.40 -14.08
C LEU A 57 15.02 -27.63 -12.87
N THR A 58 15.53 -28.36 -11.87
CA THR A 58 16.12 -27.76 -10.67
C THR A 58 17.63 -27.79 -10.72
N PHE A 59 18.26 -26.62 -10.49
CA PHE A 59 19.70 -26.43 -10.46
C PHE A 59 20.13 -25.98 -9.06
N THR A 60 21.27 -26.48 -8.60
CA THR A 60 21.82 -26.17 -7.26
C THR A 60 23.10 -25.35 -7.32
N LYS A 61 23.69 -25.17 -8.51
CA LYS A 61 24.91 -24.39 -8.72
C LYS A 61 24.59 -22.91 -8.87
N ASN A 62 25.48 -22.04 -8.36
CA ASN A 62 25.38 -20.59 -8.57
C ASN A 62 25.88 -20.15 -9.94
N GLU A 63 26.64 -20.95 -10.66
CA GLU A 63 26.95 -20.73 -12.08
C GLU A 63 26.35 -21.89 -12.89
N ILE A 64 25.49 -21.57 -13.84
CA ILE A 64 24.68 -22.57 -14.57
C ILE A 64 24.84 -22.33 -16.07
N ARG A 65 25.31 -23.36 -16.79
CA ARG A 65 25.38 -23.38 -18.26
C ARG A 65 24.12 -24.00 -18.85
N LEU A 66 23.40 -23.23 -19.65
CA LEU A 66 22.16 -23.63 -20.32
C LEU A 66 22.33 -23.58 -21.84
N VAL A 67 21.74 -24.56 -22.51
CA VAL A 67 21.48 -24.52 -23.96
C VAL A 67 19.98 -24.41 -24.12
N VAL A 68 19.54 -23.36 -24.82
CA VAL A 68 18.13 -23.09 -25.12
C VAL A 68 18.00 -23.07 -26.63
N ALA A 69 17.12 -23.91 -27.17
CA ALA A 69 16.84 -23.92 -28.60
C ALA A 69 15.36 -23.61 -28.85
N THR A 70 15.03 -23.02 -30.00
CA THR A 70 13.63 -22.95 -30.43
C THR A 70 13.10 -24.35 -30.78
N GLY A 71 11.77 -24.51 -30.70
CA GLY A 71 11.07 -25.75 -31.00
C GLY A 71 11.27 -26.25 -32.43
N PRO A 72 11.07 -27.56 -32.69
CA PRO A 72 11.03 -28.09 -34.05
C PRO A 72 9.78 -27.61 -34.81
N GLU A 73 9.76 -27.76 -36.13
CA GLU A 73 8.58 -27.44 -36.97
C GLU A 73 7.26 -28.07 -36.48
N SER A 74 7.33 -29.26 -35.86
CA SER A 74 6.18 -29.95 -35.30
C SER A 74 5.65 -29.37 -33.98
N ASP A 75 6.39 -28.46 -33.33
CA ASP A 75 6.03 -27.79 -32.08
C ASP A 75 6.62 -26.37 -32.05
N MET A 76 6.10 -25.55 -32.98
CA MET A 76 6.40 -24.13 -33.09
C MET A 76 6.01 -23.38 -31.81
N LEU A 77 6.54 -22.16 -31.67
CA LEU A 77 6.26 -21.29 -30.51
C LEU A 77 6.64 -21.94 -29.17
N SER A 78 7.80 -22.60 -29.12
CA SER A 78 8.31 -23.22 -27.91
C SER A 78 9.82 -23.05 -27.76
N PHE A 79 10.28 -23.09 -26.51
CA PHE A 79 11.67 -23.28 -26.14
C PHE A 79 11.91 -24.73 -25.74
N ARG A 80 13.10 -25.24 -26.08
CA ARG A 80 13.59 -26.56 -25.72
C ARG A 80 14.83 -26.44 -24.85
N ILE A 81 14.73 -26.96 -23.64
CA ILE A 81 15.81 -26.97 -22.64
C ILE A 81 15.93 -28.40 -22.12
N GLN A 82 17.06 -29.06 -22.39
CA GLN A 82 17.30 -30.48 -22.06
C GLN A 82 16.21 -31.44 -22.58
N GLY A 83 15.65 -31.11 -23.76
CA GLY A 83 14.57 -31.83 -24.43
C GLY A 83 13.15 -31.48 -23.96
N MET A 84 13.00 -30.76 -22.84
CA MET A 84 11.68 -30.39 -22.32
C MET A 84 11.15 -29.12 -22.99
N ARG A 85 9.83 -29.09 -23.21
CA ARG A 85 9.10 -27.95 -23.76
C ARG A 85 8.86 -26.94 -22.65
N ASN A 86 9.36 -25.72 -22.81
CA ASN A 86 9.10 -24.59 -21.89
C ASN A 86 9.19 -24.93 -20.38
N PRO A 87 10.22 -25.67 -19.92
CA PRO A 87 10.23 -26.15 -18.54
C PRO A 87 10.35 -25.01 -17.52
N THR A 88 9.77 -25.20 -16.34
CA THR A 88 10.07 -24.34 -15.19
C THR A 88 11.54 -24.52 -14.79
N LEU A 89 12.31 -23.44 -14.71
CA LEU A 89 13.69 -23.46 -14.24
C LEU A 89 13.73 -23.05 -12.77
N VAL A 90 14.30 -23.86 -11.89
CA VAL A 90 14.52 -23.50 -10.48
C VAL A 90 16.01 -23.30 -10.28
N VAL A 91 16.41 -22.08 -9.89
CA VAL A 91 17.82 -21.69 -9.73
C VAL A 91 18.05 -21.04 -8.35
N PRO A 92 19.27 -21.08 -7.80
CA PRO A 92 19.58 -20.41 -6.55
C PRO A 92 19.48 -18.87 -6.66
N GLU A 93 19.23 -18.21 -5.53
CA GLU A 93 19.37 -16.75 -5.45
C GLU A 93 20.81 -16.33 -5.73
N GLY A 94 21.00 -15.29 -6.54
CA GLY A 94 22.34 -14.87 -6.97
C GLY A 94 22.94 -15.72 -8.10
N ALA A 95 22.16 -16.62 -8.73
CA ALA A 95 22.67 -17.46 -9.81
C ALA A 95 23.09 -16.65 -11.05
N ARG A 96 24.20 -17.07 -11.66
CA ARG A 96 24.75 -16.55 -12.91
C ARG A 96 24.51 -17.56 -14.03
N LEU A 97 23.60 -17.20 -14.93
CA LEU A 97 23.15 -18.03 -16.04
C LEU A 97 23.99 -17.75 -17.28
N LYS A 98 24.76 -18.75 -17.73
CA LYS A 98 25.50 -18.75 -18.99
C LYS A 98 24.65 -19.46 -20.04
N ILE A 99 23.95 -18.70 -20.87
CA ILE A 99 22.91 -19.22 -21.77
C ILE A 99 23.42 -19.15 -23.21
N LEU A 100 23.45 -20.28 -23.91
CA LEU A 100 23.52 -20.31 -25.37
C LEU A 100 22.09 -20.47 -25.91
N ILE A 101 21.53 -19.38 -26.45
CA ILE A 101 20.24 -19.43 -27.16
C ILE A 101 20.50 -19.63 -28.65
N ILE A 102 19.80 -20.58 -29.27
CA ILE A 102 19.89 -20.90 -30.70
C ILE A 102 18.52 -20.81 -31.35
N ASN A 103 18.42 -20.09 -32.47
CA ASN A 103 17.25 -20.11 -33.32
C ASN A 103 17.35 -21.24 -34.36
N LYS A 104 16.55 -22.29 -34.17
CA LYS A 104 16.44 -23.45 -35.07
C LYS A 104 15.28 -23.34 -36.05
N ASP A 105 14.46 -22.31 -35.91
CA ASP A 105 13.29 -22.04 -36.74
C ASP A 105 13.74 -21.54 -38.11
N SER A 106 13.16 -22.04 -39.20
CA SER A 106 13.58 -21.71 -40.57
C SER A 106 12.93 -20.46 -41.15
N ASP A 107 11.82 -19.98 -40.60
CA ASP A 107 11.04 -18.88 -41.17
C ASP A 107 10.76 -17.73 -40.20
N MET A 108 10.99 -17.93 -38.90
CA MET A 108 10.70 -16.90 -37.88
C MET A 108 11.92 -16.45 -37.07
N TRP A 109 11.90 -15.16 -36.73
CA TRP A 109 12.84 -14.57 -35.78
C TRP A 109 12.44 -14.93 -34.34
N HIS A 110 13.42 -15.08 -33.46
CA HIS A 110 13.17 -15.35 -32.04
C HIS A 110 14.19 -14.70 -31.13
N ASP A 111 13.78 -14.31 -29.93
CA ASP A 111 14.68 -13.94 -28.84
C ASP A 111 14.32 -14.67 -27.54
N LEU A 112 15.17 -14.52 -26.53
CA LEU A 112 14.93 -14.98 -25.18
C LEU A 112 15.03 -13.78 -24.23
N ARG A 113 13.91 -13.39 -23.64
CA ARG A 113 13.83 -12.38 -22.58
C ARG A 113 13.56 -13.05 -21.26
N ILE A 114 14.18 -12.57 -20.18
CA ILE A 114 13.96 -13.02 -18.81
C ILE A 114 13.66 -11.80 -17.96
N GLY A 115 12.56 -11.83 -17.22
CA GLY A 115 12.21 -10.76 -16.30
C GLY A 115 10.77 -10.83 -15.85
N HIS A 116 10.31 -9.71 -15.29
CA HIS A 116 8.91 -9.56 -14.92
C HIS A 116 8.04 -9.52 -16.16
N VAL A 117 7.07 -10.43 -16.20
CA VAL A 117 5.94 -10.37 -17.12
C VAL A 117 4.69 -10.53 -16.29
N MET A 118 3.85 -9.50 -16.31
CA MET A 118 2.61 -9.44 -15.57
C MET A 118 1.47 -10.05 -16.41
N GLY A 119 0.64 -10.89 -15.79
CA GLY A 119 -0.57 -11.46 -16.41
C GLY A 119 -0.33 -12.34 -17.65
N GLU A 120 -1.35 -12.37 -18.52
CA GLU A 120 -1.27 -12.99 -19.85
C GLU A 120 -0.37 -12.19 -20.79
N PHE A 121 0.29 -12.88 -21.73
CA PHE A 121 1.11 -12.21 -22.71
C PHE A 121 0.25 -11.40 -23.70
N ALA A 122 0.50 -10.08 -23.74
CA ALA A 122 0.08 -9.25 -24.87
C ALA A 122 0.69 -9.78 -26.18
N ALA A 123 0.09 -9.42 -27.31
CA ALA A 123 0.65 -9.77 -28.62
C ALA A 123 2.07 -9.21 -28.78
N ASP A 124 2.32 -7.98 -28.32
CA ASP A 124 3.63 -7.35 -28.29
C ASP A 124 4.09 -7.14 -26.84
N PRO A 125 4.71 -8.14 -26.19
CA PRO A 125 5.13 -8.00 -24.81
C PRO A 125 6.26 -6.99 -24.67
N THR A 126 6.18 -6.15 -23.64
CA THR A 126 7.25 -5.18 -23.33
C THR A 126 8.54 -5.92 -22.93
N VAL A 127 9.67 -5.39 -23.40
CA VAL A 127 11.00 -5.86 -23.00
C VAL A 127 11.65 -4.96 -21.94
N ALA A 128 10.94 -3.92 -21.50
CA ALA A 128 11.37 -3.09 -20.39
C ALA A 128 11.53 -3.95 -19.14
N MET A 129 12.59 -3.71 -18.36
CA MET A 129 12.91 -4.49 -17.14
C MET A 129 13.22 -5.98 -17.36
N THR A 130 13.54 -6.38 -18.60
CA THR A 130 14.02 -7.73 -18.93
C THR A 130 15.50 -7.74 -19.29
N ALA A 131 16.16 -8.88 -19.07
CA ALA A 131 17.49 -9.19 -19.58
C ALA A 131 17.37 -10.33 -20.59
N GLY A 132 18.09 -10.27 -21.72
CA GLY A 132 17.90 -11.27 -22.76
C GLY A 132 18.68 -11.04 -24.04
N SER A 133 18.45 -11.91 -25.02
CA SER A 133 19.11 -11.86 -26.32
C SER A 133 18.59 -10.73 -27.19
N VAL A 134 19.30 -10.44 -28.28
CA VAL A 134 18.70 -9.80 -29.45
C VAL A 134 17.78 -10.78 -30.18
N LYS A 135 16.97 -10.30 -31.12
CA LYS A 135 16.23 -11.15 -32.04
C LYS A 135 17.20 -11.81 -33.00
N LEU A 136 17.21 -13.14 -33.01
CA LEU A 136 18.03 -13.99 -33.85
C LEU A 136 17.28 -14.25 -35.15
N GLU A 137 18.01 -14.17 -36.26
CA GLU A 137 17.52 -14.52 -37.59
C GLU A 137 17.11 -16.00 -37.67
N PRO A 138 16.20 -16.37 -38.60
CA PRO A 138 15.89 -17.76 -38.89
C PRO A 138 17.13 -18.56 -39.29
N ALA A 139 17.07 -19.88 -39.10
CA ALA A 139 18.15 -20.82 -39.37
C ALA A 139 18.69 -20.69 -40.80
N GLY A 140 20.02 -20.61 -40.92
CA GLY A 140 20.69 -20.57 -42.22
C GLY A 140 20.74 -21.94 -42.91
N SER A 141 21.06 -21.94 -44.20
CA SER A 141 21.28 -23.18 -44.97
C SER A 141 22.51 -23.95 -44.46
N GLY A 142 22.44 -25.29 -44.41
CA GLY A 142 23.62 -26.14 -44.13
C GLY A 142 23.86 -26.55 -42.67
N LYS A 143 22.80 -26.71 -41.85
CA LYS A 143 22.90 -27.09 -40.42
C LYS A 143 23.71 -26.10 -39.57
N THR A 144 23.59 -24.81 -39.89
CA THR A 144 24.14 -23.70 -39.13
C THR A 144 23.02 -22.83 -38.61
N TRP A 145 23.11 -22.39 -37.35
CA TRP A 145 22.05 -21.62 -36.69
C TRP A 145 22.58 -20.31 -36.14
N HIS A 146 21.73 -19.28 -36.18
CA HIS A 146 22.00 -18.02 -35.51
C HIS A 146 21.79 -18.20 -34.00
N ALA A 147 22.77 -17.75 -33.22
CA ALA A 147 22.80 -17.96 -31.79
C ALA A 147 23.35 -16.74 -31.07
N GLN A 148 23.12 -16.68 -29.76
CA GLN A 148 23.77 -15.73 -28.88
C GLN A 148 24.19 -16.40 -27.58
N GLU A 149 25.42 -16.13 -27.14
CA GLU A 149 25.89 -16.51 -25.82
C GLU A 149 25.68 -15.33 -24.85
N LEU A 150 24.87 -15.56 -23.82
CA LEU A 150 24.48 -14.58 -22.82
C LEU A 150 25.04 -14.95 -21.46
N VAL A 151 25.38 -13.94 -20.67
CA VAL A 151 25.57 -14.09 -19.23
C VAL A 151 24.55 -13.21 -18.53
N ILE A 152 23.63 -13.80 -17.80
CA ILE A 152 22.58 -13.12 -17.05
C ILE A 152 22.78 -13.37 -15.56
N GLN A 153 22.82 -12.31 -14.77
CA GLN A 153 22.86 -12.37 -13.32
C GLN A 153 21.44 -12.28 -12.77
N ALA A 154 21.01 -13.26 -11.97
CA ALA A 154 19.79 -13.19 -11.17
C ALA A 154 20.11 -12.44 -9.87
N ASN A 155 19.49 -11.27 -9.69
CA ASN A 155 19.74 -10.37 -8.56
C ASN A 155 18.68 -10.46 -7.46
N GLU A 156 17.52 -11.04 -7.78
CA GLU A 156 16.33 -11.02 -6.93
C GLU A 156 15.69 -12.41 -6.89
N ALA A 157 15.34 -12.88 -5.69
CA ALA A 157 14.57 -14.09 -5.51
C ALA A 157 13.09 -13.87 -5.85
N GLY A 158 12.47 -14.80 -6.56
CA GLY A 158 11.10 -14.64 -7.03
C GLY A 158 10.72 -15.62 -8.13
N SER A 159 9.49 -15.50 -8.63
CA SER A 159 9.01 -16.23 -9.81
C SER A 159 8.89 -15.25 -10.97
N PHE A 160 9.56 -15.57 -12.06
CA PHE A 160 9.63 -14.73 -13.25
C PHE A 160 9.34 -15.55 -14.50
N LYS A 161 9.22 -14.89 -15.66
CA LYS A 161 9.04 -15.58 -16.94
C LYS A 161 10.26 -15.41 -17.82
N TYR A 162 10.54 -16.43 -18.61
CA TYR A 162 11.36 -16.31 -19.81
C TYR A 162 10.49 -16.49 -21.05
N PHE A 163 10.66 -15.66 -22.08
CA PHE A 163 9.71 -15.59 -23.19
C PHE A 163 10.33 -15.04 -24.49
N CYS A 164 9.65 -15.28 -25.62
CA CYS A 164 9.97 -14.67 -26.91
C CYS A 164 9.15 -13.38 -27.11
N SER A 165 9.83 -12.28 -27.42
CA SER A 165 9.24 -10.95 -27.57
C SER A 165 8.72 -10.67 -28.99
N VAL A 166 8.77 -11.64 -29.88
CA VAL A 166 8.24 -11.50 -31.24
C VAL A 166 6.72 -11.52 -31.19
N THR A 167 6.10 -10.65 -31.99
CA THR A 167 4.66 -10.41 -31.99
C THR A 167 3.87 -11.71 -32.07
N GLY A 168 3.03 -11.97 -31.07
CA GLY A 168 2.18 -13.15 -30.96
C GLY A 168 2.85 -14.40 -30.39
N HIS A 169 4.18 -14.47 -30.29
CA HIS A 169 4.88 -15.72 -29.92
C HIS A 169 4.64 -16.11 -28.47
N ALA A 170 4.90 -15.20 -27.51
CA ALA A 170 4.66 -15.49 -26.11
C ALA A 170 3.16 -15.70 -25.82
N LYS A 171 2.26 -14.95 -26.49
CA LYS A 171 0.81 -15.17 -26.41
C LYS A 171 0.40 -16.55 -26.94
N GLY A 172 1.07 -17.04 -27.98
CA GLY A 172 0.90 -18.38 -28.53
C GLY A 172 1.60 -19.49 -27.73
N GLY A 173 2.23 -19.18 -26.59
CA GLY A 173 2.80 -20.17 -25.67
C GLY A 173 4.32 -20.27 -25.67
N MET A 174 5.05 -19.37 -26.34
CA MET A 174 6.52 -19.38 -26.37
C MET A 174 7.13 -18.70 -25.13
N TRP A 175 6.94 -19.33 -23.98
CA TRP A 175 7.44 -18.86 -22.69
C TRP A 175 7.50 -20.00 -21.67
N GLY A 176 8.28 -19.82 -20.60
CA GLY A 176 8.25 -20.67 -19.41
C GLY A 176 8.58 -19.88 -18.15
N THR A 177 8.60 -20.56 -17.00
CA THR A 177 8.80 -19.93 -15.69
C THR A 177 10.24 -20.11 -15.22
N ILE A 178 10.82 -19.11 -14.56
CA ILE A 178 12.08 -19.22 -13.81
C ILE A 178 11.87 -18.77 -12.37
N ASN A 179 12.11 -19.68 -11.43
CA ASN A 179 12.03 -19.46 -9.99
C ASN A 179 13.44 -19.31 -9.42
N VAL A 180 13.73 -18.16 -8.83
CA VAL A 180 15.01 -17.82 -8.21
C VAL A 180 14.88 -17.92 -6.70
N GLY A 181 15.73 -18.72 -6.05
CA GLY A 181 15.77 -18.84 -4.59
C GLY A 181 14.69 -19.73 -3.96
N ALA A 182 13.94 -20.51 -4.76
CA ALA A 182 13.02 -21.51 -4.21
C ALA A 182 13.80 -22.65 -3.55
N ALA A 183 13.57 -22.89 -2.25
CA ALA A 183 14.13 -24.05 -1.58
C ALA A 183 13.56 -25.32 -2.23
N SER A 184 14.45 -26.25 -2.61
CA SER A 184 14.05 -27.62 -2.96
C SER A 184 13.30 -28.21 -1.76
N GLU A 185 11.98 -28.34 -1.85
CA GLU A 185 11.21 -29.06 -0.84
C GLU A 185 11.75 -30.49 -0.73
N LYS A 186 12.43 -30.79 0.37
CA LYS A 186 12.54 -32.17 0.85
C LYS A 186 11.28 -32.44 1.66
N MET A 187 10.42 -33.32 1.15
CA MET A 187 9.32 -33.86 1.95
C MET A 187 9.89 -34.57 3.19
N PRO A 188 9.37 -34.33 4.41
CA PRO A 188 9.77 -35.12 5.57
C PRO A 188 9.15 -36.51 5.50
N ALA A 189 9.97 -37.53 5.74
CA ALA A 189 9.51 -38.89 5.99
C ALA A 189 8.70 -38.95 7.29
N MET A 190 7.63 -39.72 7.25
CA MET A 190 6.74 -40.01 8.36
C MET A 190 7.49 -40.84 9.41
N GLU A 191 7.63 -40.34 10.64
CA GLU A 191 8.18 -41.12 11.76
C GLU A 191 7.24 -41.08 12.97
N SER A 192 7.01 -42.27 13.50
CA SER A 192 6.04 -42.66 14.52
C SER A 192 6.32 -42.06 15.90
N MET A 193 5.26 -41.61 16.59
CA MET A 193 5.31 -41.35 18.04
C MET A 193 4.80 -42.55 18.84
N PRO A 194 5.45 -42.92 19.96
CA PRO A 194 4.85 -43.80 20.96
C PRO A 194 4.08 -43.01 22.03
N ALA A 195 3.13 -43.74 22.63
CA ALA A 195 2.21 -43.32 23.68
C ALA A 195 2.87 -43.11 25.05
N GLY A 196 2.18 -42.39 25.95
CA GLY A 196 2.36 -42.60 27.39
C GLY A 196 1.87 -41.50 28.34
N HIS A 197 0.72 -41.77 28.98
CA HIS A 197 0.36 -41.52 30.38
C HIS A 197 0.06 -40.11 30.93
N ASP A 198 -1.24 -39.84 31.08
CA ASP A 198 -2.03 -39.85 32.33
C ASP A 198 -1.46 -39.22 33.63
N HIS A 199 -2.14 -38.19 34.17
CA HIS A 199 -2.83 -38.16 35.48
C HIS A 199 -2.96 -36.76 36.14
N HIS A 200 -4.23 -36.43 36.44
CA HIS A 200 -4.78 -35.86 37.68
C HIS A 200 -4.57 -34.41 38.18
N LYS A 201 -5.73 -33.75 38.31
CA LYS A 201 -6.37 -33.12 39.49
C LYS A 201 -5.74 -31.89 40.17
N MET A 202 -6.50 -30.79 40.07
CA MET A 202 -7.12 -29.99 41.16
C MET A 202 -6.65 -30.26 42.60
N MET A 203 -6.36 -29.19 43.35
CA MET A 203 -6.98 -28.89 44.67
C MET A 203 -6.59 -27.47 45.16
N MET A 204 -7.48 -26.92 45.96
CA MET A 204 -7.59 -25.57 46.54
C MET A 204 -6.92 -25.42 47.93
N GLY A 205 -6.81 -24.17 48.42
CA GLY A 205 -6.78 -23.78 49.84
C GLY A 205 -5.69 -22.72 50.15
N SER A 206 -5.97 -21.43 50.42
CA SER A 206 -6.68 -20.73 51.52
C SER A 206 -5.81 -20.38 52.75
N ASP A 207 -5.75 -19.08 53.07
CA ASP A 207 -5.80 -18.38 54.39
C ASP A 207 -4.79 -17.21 54.51
N LYS A 208 -5.26 -15.95 54.56
CA LYS A 208 -5.62 -15.07 55.72
C LYS A 208 -4.45 -14.23 56.27
N THR A 209 -4.57 -12.89 56.22
CA THR A 209 -4.82 -11.98 57.37
C THR A 209 -4.45 -10.51 57.09
N THR A 210 -5.34 -9.62 57.53
CA THR A 210 -5.32 -8.14 57.61
C THR A 210 -4.58 -7.66 58.89
N PRO A 211 -4.22 -6.35 59.11
CA PRO A 211 -5.19 -5.25 59.26
C PRO A 211 -4.78 -3.81 58.83
N THR A 212 -5.81 -2.98 58.67
CA THR A 212 -5.90 -1.52 58.47
C THR A 212 -5.50 -0.71 59.72
N PRO A 213 -5.31 0.64 59.66
CA PRO A 213 -6.47 1.54 59.85
C PRO A 213 -6.45 2.88 59.05
N THR A 214 -7.64 3.40 58.78
CA THR A 214 -7.97 4.78 58.33
C THR A 214 -8.04 5.74 59.54
N PRO A 215 -8.00 7.07 59.34
CA PRO A 215 -9.27 7.82 59.42
C PRO A 215 -9.42 9.03 58.44
N THR A 216 -10.66 9.35 58.09
CA THR A 216 -11.21 10.55 57.40
C THR A 216 -11.58 11.65 58.43
N PRO A 217 -12.32 12.75 58.12
CA PRO A 217 -12.31 13.74 57.02
C PRO A 217 -12.38 15.23 57.52
N SER A 218 -12.18 16.21 56.63
CA SER A 218 -12.69 17.61 56.72
C SER A 218 -12.13 18.42 55.53
N ALA A 219 -12.65 19.54 55.05
CA ALA A 219 -13.93 20.27 55.04
C ALA A 219 -13.76 21.31 53.89
N GLU A 220 -14.83 21.67 53.18
CA GLU A 220 -14.84 22.83 52.27
C GLU A 220 -14.70 24.14 53.06
N PRO A 221 -14.34 25.25 52.39
CA PRO A 221 -15.38 26.25 52.17
C PRO A 221 -15.38 26.96 50.80
N ASP A 222 -16.61 27.27 50.43
CA ASP A 222 -17.16 28.33 49.57
C ASP A 222 -16.34 29.62 49.42
N HIS A 223 -16.29 30.16 48.19
CA HIS A 223 -16.30 31.59 47.92
C HIS A 223 -17.13 31.91 46.68
N SER A 224 -18.29 32.49 46.96
CA SER A 224 -19.15 33.27 46.07
C SER A 224 -18.55 34.64 45.72
N GLY A 225 -18.96 35.18 44.55
CA GLY A 225 -18.98 36.62 44.27
C GLY A 225 -17.87 37.17 43.38
N HIS A 226 -18.17 37.44 42.11
CA HIS A 226 -18.45 38.80 41.62
C HIS A 226 -18.63 38.80 40.09
N ASN A 227 -19.85 39.15 39.70
CA ASN A 227 -20.26 39.50 38.35
C ASN A 227 -19.89 40.98 38.13
N MET A 228 -19.13 41.31 37.08
CA MET A 228 -18.99 42.68 36.58
C MET A 228 -19.10 42.67 35.04
N PRO A 229 -20.01 43.47 34.45
CA PRO A 229 -20.23 43.54 33.01
C PRO A 229 -19.30 44.54 32.33
N GLY A 230 -18.94 44.26 31.07
CA GLY A 230 -18.51 45.27 30.10
C GLY A 230 -17.03 45.67 30.16
N MET A 231 -16.23 45.06 29.29
CA MET A 231 -15.15 45.77 28.60
C MET A 231 -15.10 45.28 27.16
N ASP A 232 -15.60 46.14 26.27
CA ASP A 232 -15.40 46.07 24.83
C ASP A 232 -13.91 46.12 24.54
N ASN A 233 -13.31 44.98 24.20
CA ASN A 233 -11.98 44.94 23.60
C ASN A 233 -12.12 44.70 22.11
N ALA A 234 -12.10 45.82 21.40
CA ALA A 234 -11.85 45.91 19.98
C ALA A 234 -10.62 45.07 19.57
N GLY A 235 -10.82 44.21 18.57
CA GLY A 235 -9.88 44.14 17.44
C GLY A 235 -8.45 43.68 17.70
N HIS A 236 -8.22 42.64 18.50
CA HIS A 236 -7.10 41.74 18.24
C HIS A 236 -7.66 40.45 17.65
N GLY A 237 -7.83 40.44 16.32
CA GLY A 237 -8.16 39.22 15.58
C GLY A 237 -7.07 38.20 15.87
N GLY A 238 -7.39 37.19 16.68
CA GLY A 238 -6.51 36.04 16.88
C GLY A 238 -6.09 35.56 15.51
N MET A 239 -4.78 35.49 15.27
CA MET A 239 -4.23 34.99 14.02
C MET A 239 -4.60 33.51 13.92
N GLY A 240 -5.80 33.26 13.40
CA GLY A 240 -6.28 31.92 13.09
C GLY A 240 -5.27 31.31 12.13
N MET A 241 -4.77 30.14 12.50
CA MET A 241 -3.85 29.38 11.67
C MET A 241 -4.54 29.07 10.34
N ALA A 242 -4.01 29.57 9.23
CA ALA A 242 -4.56 29.30 7.90
C ALA A 242 -4.03 27.97 7.37
N SER A 243 -4.90 27.22 6.69
CA SER A 243 -4.56 26.00 5.95
C SER A 243 -3.35 26.20 5.01
N THR A 244 -2.55 25.16 4.80
CA THR A 244 -1.45 25.15 3.81
C THR A 244 -1.95 24.97 2.37
N VAL A 245 -3.13 24.37 2.19
CA VAL A 245 -3.76 24.20 0.88
C VAL A 245 -4.50 25.47 0.45
N ASN A 246 -5.28 26.07 1.35
CA ASN A 246 -6.14 27.21 1.05
C ASN A 246 -6.14 28.23 2.19
N ILE A 247 -5.55 29.41 1.95
CA ILE A 247 -5.46 30.50 2.95
C ILE A 247 -6.84 30.99 3.45
N GLY A 248 -7.93 30.68 2.73
CA GLY A 248 -9.30 30.99 3.16
C GLY A 248 -9.85 30.05 4.24
N ASP A 249 -9.22 28.89 4.46
CA ASP A 249 -9.68 27.86 5.39
C ASP A 249 -8.84 27.88 6.69
N PRO A 250 -9.45 27.57 7.85
CA PRO A 250 -8.70 27.37 9.08
C PRO A 250 -7.90 26.06 9.00
N MET A 251 -6.76 26.02 9.67
CA MET A 251 -5.87 24.86 9.69
C MET A 251 -6.53 23.60 10.27
N SER A 252 -7.44 23.74 11.24
CA SER A 252 -8.16 22.59 11.80
C SER A 252 -9.09 21.90 10.81
N ARG A 253 -9.49 22.57 9.73
CA ARG A 253 -10.27 22.00 8.63
C ARG A 253 -9.41 21.21 7.66
N GLU A 254 -8.11 21.52 7.59
CA GLU A 254 -7.18 20.84 6.70
C GLU A 254 -6.97 19.40 7.13
N SER A 255 -6.99 18.50 6.15
CA SER A 255 -6.76 17.08 6.38
C SER A 255 -5.82 16.50 5.32
N SER A 256 -6.10 15.30 4.83
CA SER A 256 -5.36 14.68 3.73
C SER A 256 -5.60 15.39 2.39
N GLY A 257 -4.57 15.47 1.54
CA GLY A 257 -4.69 16.10 0.22
C GLY A 257 -5.36 17.46 0.28
N THR A 258 -6.52 17.56 -0.35
CA THR A 258 -7.40 18.73 -0.28
C THR A 258 -8.69 18.48 0.50
N ALA A 259 -8.87 17.34 1.19
CA ALA A 259 -10.09 17.00 1.92
C ALA A 259 -10.36 17.96 3.10
N TRP A 260 -11.64 18.11 3.47
CA TRP A 260 -12.06 18.87 4.65
C TRP A 260 -12.46 17.94 5.79
N ALA A 261 -12.00 18.30 6.99
CA ALA A 261 -12.51 17.82 8.27
C ALA A 261 -13.38 18.90 8.95
N PRO A 262 -14.11 18.59 10.04
CA PRO A 262 -14.78 19.62 10.84
C PRO A 262 -13.78 20.64 11.42
N ASP A 263 -14.16 21.90 11.50
CA ASP A 263 -13.31 22.98 12.04
C ASP A 263 -12.94 22.78 13.53
N SER A 264 -13.69 21.96 14.26
CA SER A 264 -13.44 21.62 15.67
C SER A 264 -12.37 20.53 15.86
N THR A 265 -11.85 19.96 14.77
CA THR A 265 -10.91 18.84 14.79
C THR A 265 -9.61 19.22 15.53
N PRO A 266 -9.18 18.43 16.53
CA PRO A 266 -7.93 18.68 17.23
C PRO A 266 -6.73 18.38 16.32
N MET A 267 -5.64 19.09 16.54
CA MET A 267 -4.42 18.95 15.75
C MET A 267 -3.27 18.46 16.62
N TYR A 268 -2.63 17.38 16.17
CA TYR A 268 -1.49 16.74 16.85
C TYR A 268 -0.24 16.98 16.01
N ALA A 269 0.49 18.04 16.33
CA ALA A 269 1.60 18.49 15.50
C ALA A 269 2.59 19.37 16.26
N TYR A 270 3.81 19.45 15.74
CA TYR A 270 4.71 20.55 16.03
C TYR A 270 4.49 21.67 15.03
N MET A 271 4.40 22.91 15.52
CA MET A 271 4.27 24.09 14.67
C MET A 271 5.34 25.10 14.98
N LYS A 272 5.86 25.71 13.92
CA LYS A 272 6.82 26.80 14.01
C LYS A 272 6.47 27.90 13.03
N HIS A 273 6.29 29.10 13.58
CA HIS A 273 6.17 30.32 12.80
C HIS A 273 7.54 30.96 12.60
N PHE A 274 7.77 31.46 11.40
CA PHE A 274 8.94 32.22 11.03
C PHE A 274 8.61 33.70 10.94
N LYS A 275 9.61 34.55 11.16
CA LYS A 275 9.47 36.01 11.15
C LYS A 275 9.04 36.57 9.78
N ASP A 276 9.28 35.82 8.71
CA ASP A 276 8.92 36.15 7.33
C ASP A 276 7.47 35.77 6.96
N GLY A 277 6.67 35.34 7.94
CA GLY A 277 5.29 34.88 7.73
C GLY A 277 5.19 33.43 7.25
N GLY A 278 6.30 32.69 7.21
CA GLY A 278 6.29 31.25 6.98
C GLY A 278 5.73 30.49 8.18
N MET A 279 5.07 29.36 7.91
CA MET A 279 4.61 28.40 8.91
C MET A 279 5.08 27.01 8.50
N PHE A 280 5.77 26.33 9.40
CA PHE A 280 6.11 24.91 9.26
C PHE A 280 5.34 24.09 10.27
N MET A 281 4.81 22.97 9.81
CA MET A 281 4.12 21.98 10.62
C MET A 281 4.71 20.60 10.39
N LEU A 282 4.87 19.85 11.47
CA LEU A 282 5.25 18.45 11.45
C LEU A 282 4.23 17.64 12.25
N MET A 283 3.54 16.72 11.59
CA MET A 283 2.59 15.79 12.21
C MET A 283 2.91 14.35 11.79
N GLY A 284 2.27 13.39 12.43
CA GLY A 284 2.45 11.98 12.07
C GLY A 284 2.09 11.05 13.21
N SER A 285 2.14 9.75 12.92
CA SER A 285 1.98 8.70 13.92
C SER A 285 2.78 7.47 13.54
N ALA A 286 3.14 6.66 14.53
CA ALA A 286 3.73 5.34 14.33
C ALA A 286 3.15 4.36 15.35
N PHE A 287 2.92 3.12 14.92
CA PHE A 287 2.38 2.05 15.75
C PHE A 287 3.34 0.87 15.78
N VAL A 288 4.22 0.77 16.77
CA VAL A 288 5.04 -0.44 16.94
C VAL A 288 4.16 -1.53 17.52
N ARG A 289 3.94 -2.62 16.78
CA ARG A 289 2.81 -3.52 17.04
C ARG A 289 3.16 -4.98 16.84
N TYR A 290 2.50 -5.83 17.63
CA TYR A 290 2.33 -7.25 17.33
C TYR A 290 0.86 -7.51 17.03
N THR A 291 0.59 -8.07 15.86
CA THR A 291 -0.77 -8.34 15.37
C THR A 291 -0.93 -9.81 15.03
N THR A 292 -2.14 -10.34 15.25
CA THR A 292 -2.53 -11.68 14.83
C THR A 292 -3.96 -11.72 14.32
N ILE A 293 -4.18 -12.50 13.26
CA ILE A 293 -5.49 -12.80 12.69
C ILE A 293 -5.78 -14.31 12.80
N GLY A 294 -7.06 -14.67 12.88
CA GLY A 294 -7.52 -16.05 12.99
C GLY A 294 -8.26 -16.50 11.74
N SER A 295 -7.65 -17.36 10.94
CA SER A 295 -8.27 -18.06 9.80
C SER A 295 -7.47 -19.33 9.49
N SER A 296 -8.08 -20.33 8.87
CA SER A 296 -7.33 -21.47 8.34
C SER A 296 -6.68 -21.16 6.98
N ARG A 297 -7.10 -20.09 6.30
CA ARG A 297 -6.56 -19.69 5.00
C ARG A 297 -5.05 -19.51 5.10
N ASP A 298 -4.32 -19.97 4.10
CA ASP A 298 -2.96 -19.50 3.89
C ASP A 298 -3.03 -18.01 3.56
N VAL A 299 -2.25 -17.20 4.27
CA VAL A 299 -2.16 -15.74 4.07
C VAL A 299 -0.75 -15.36 3.63
N SER A 300 0.00 -16.32 3.09
CA SER A 300 1.30 -16.08 2.49
C SER A 300 1.14 -15.57 1.07
N VAL A 301 1.95 -14.58 0.69
CA VAL A 301 2.03 -14.06 -0.68
C VAL A 301 3.45 -14.30 -1.16
N ALA A 302 3.59 -14.95 -2.31
CA ALA A 302 4.88 -15.44 -2.83
C ALA A 302 5.68 -16.27 -1.78
N GLY A 303 4.97 -17.09 -1.00
CA GLY A 303 5.56 -17.93 0.06
C GLY A 303 6.09 -17.16 1.27
N LYS A 304 5.74 -15.87 1.41
CA LYS A 304 6.15 -15.02 2.53
C LYS A 304 4.94 -14.53 3.33
N GLY A 305 5.15 -14.36 4.63
CA GLY A 305 4.13 -13.86 5.53
C GLY A 305 3.44 -14.98 6.31
N SER A 306 2.78 -14.55 7.38
CA SER A 306 2.10 -15.40 8.36
C SER A 306 0.90 -14.64 8.90
N ARG A 307 0.05 -15.36 9.66
CA ARG A 307 -1.12 -14.81 10.35
C ARG A 307 -0.78 -13.93 11.55
N SER A 308 0.47 -13.95 12.02
CA SER A 308 0.93 -13.10 13.11
C SER A 308 2.29 -12.52 12.78
N ARG A 309 2.55 -11.27 13.19
CA ARG A 309 3.86 -10.63 13.00
C ARG A 309 4.05 -9.42 13.90
N PHE A 310 5.30 -8.98 13.99
CA PHE A 310 5.63 -7.61 14.31
C PHE A 310 5.63 -6.74 13.06
N ASP A 311 5.13 -5.51 13.20
CA ASP A 311 5.14 -4.46 12.18
C ASP A 311 5.18 -3.07 12.83
N ALA A 312 5.35 -2.03 12.00
CA ALA A 312 5.23 -0.66 12.44
C ALA A 312 4.56 0.26 11.41
N PRO A 313 3.23 0.19 11.21
CA PRO A 313 2.50 1.17 10.40
C PRO A 313 2.81 2.58 10.85
N ASN A 314 3.19 3.46 9.92
CA ASN A 314 3.61 4.82 10.26
C ASN A 314 3.34 5.82 9.14
N MET A 315 3.18 7.08 9.53
CA MET A 315 3.28 8.22 8.63
C MET A 315 3.95 9.41 9.31
N LEU A 316 4.71 10.16 8.52
CA LEU A 316 5.25 11.46 8.88
C LEU A 316 4.85 12.48 7.82
N MET A 317 4.12 13.51 8.21
CA MET A 317 3.75 14.61 7.32
C MET A 317 4.42 15.90 7.75
N ALA A 318 5.16 16.50 6.81
CA ALA A 318 5.75 17.83 6.91
C ALA A 318 5.03 18.78 5.96
N MET A 319 4.64 19.94 6.47
CA MET A 319 3.97 20.97 5.69
C MET A 319 4.65 22.31 5.92
N TYR A 320 4.79 23.09 4.86
CA TYR A 320 5.27 24.45 4.93
C TYR A 320 4.37 25.34 4.11
N SER A 321 4.00 26.50 4.64
CA SER A 321 3.31 27.53 3.87
C SER A 321 3.90 28.90 4.13
N ARG A 322 3.75 29.80 3.16
CA ARG A 322 4.12 31.20 3.33
C ARG A 322 3.23 32.08 2.47
N SER A 323 3.05 33.32 2.91
CA SER A 323 2.32 34.32 2.12
C SER A 323 3.02 34.59 0.78
N ALA A 324 2.21 34.76 -0.25
CA ALA A 324 2.58 35.17 -1.60
C ALA A 324 1.79 36.45 -1.95
N GLY A 325 2.20 37.57 -1.33
CA GLY A 325 1.45 38.82 -1.35
C GLY A 325 0.40 38.91 -0.23
N LYS A 326 -0.49 39.91 -0.31
CA LYS A 326 -1.49 40.19 0.75
C LYS A 326 -2.63 39.18 0.82
N LYS A 327 -2.93 38.53 -0.31
CA LYS A 327 -4.10 37.65 -0.50
C LYS A 327 -3.74 36.25 -0.99
N GLY A 328 -2.47 36.02 -1.32
CA GLY A 328 -1.99 34.74 -1.83
C GLY A 328 -1.16 33.97 -0.81
N GLN A 329 -1.07 32.65 -0.99
CA GLN A 329 -0.22 31.76 -0.21
C GLN A 329 0.33 30.67 -1.12
N ILE A 330 1.58 30.27 -0.89
CA ILE A 330 2.14 29.04 -1.43
C ILE A 330 2.33 28.03 -0.31
N GLY A 331 2.17 26.75 -0.62
CA GLY A 331 2.40 25.66 0.31
C GLY A 331 3.15 24.50 -0.34
N ILE A 332 3.81 23.73 0.52
CA ILE A 332 4.49 22.48 0.19
C ILE A 332 4.07 21.46 1.24
N ARG A 333 3.71 20.25 0.81
CA ARG A 333 3.30 19.14 1.66
C ARG A 333 4.11 17.92 1.29
N THR A 334 4.55 17.17 2.29
CA THR A 334 5.30 15.93 2.08
C THR A 334 4.86 14.92 3.12
N MET A 335 4.40 13.75 2.68
CA MET A 335 4.08 12.61 3.52
C MET A 335 5.06 11.49 3.21
N LEU A 336 5.66 10.95 4.27
CA LEU A 336 6.64 9.88 4.20
C LEU A 336 6.17 8.69 5.04
N SER A 337 6.47 7.49 4.58
CA SER A 337 6.28 6.24 5.33
C SER A 337 7.53 5.38 5.28
N VAL A 338 7.88 4.73 6.39
CA VAL A 338 8.92 3.69 6.42
C VAL A 338 8.33 2.30 6.60
N ASP A 339 7.05 2.11 6.23
CA ASP A 339 6.35 0.83 6.29
C ASP A 339 7.14 -0.30 5.61
N ALA A 340 7.71 -0.03 4.44
CA ALA A 340 8.50 -1.01 3.68
C ALA A 340 9.67 -1.63 4.48
N LEU A 341 10.25 -0.91 5.46
CA LEU A 341 11.31 -1.46 6.31
C LEU A 341 10.80 -2.56 7.25
N THR A 342 9.59 -2.42 7.77
CA THR A 342 9.03 -3.34 8.77
C THR A 342 8.10 -4.36 8.15
N GLN A 343 7.37 -3.99 7.10
CA GLN A 343 6.38 -4.79 6.40
C GLN A 343 6.98 -5.57 5.21
N ARG A 344 8.15 -5.14 4.71
CA ARG A 344 8.82 -5.63 3.49
C ARG A 344 8.03 -5.21 2.25
N GLY A 345 7.49 -6.14 1.48
CA GLY A 345 6.54 -5.84 0.39
C GLY A 345 5.20 -6.57 0.56
N TYR A 346 5.19 -7.74 1.20
CA TYR A 346 3.99 -8.54 1.42
C TYR A 346 3.05 -8.01 2.53
N GLY A 347 3.37 -6.91 3.19
CA GLY A 347 2.40 -6.24 4.06
C GLY A 347 2.07 -6.96 5.37
N TYR A 348 1.20 -6.39 6.20
CA TYR A 348 0.78 -6.99 7.49
C TYR A 348 -0.53 -7.78 7.38
N PRO A 349 -0.75 -8.84 8.19
CA PRO A 349 -1.95 -9.66 8.10
C PRO A 349 -3.20 -8.84 8.47
N LEU A 350 -4.19 -8.85 7.57
CA LEU A 350 -5.47 -8.16 7.72
C LEU A 350 -6.53 -8.90 6.88
N LEU A 351 -7.37 -9.70 7.53
CA LEU A 351 -8.35 -10.53 6.82
C LEU A 351 -9.25 -9.70 5.92
N TYR A 352 -9.53 -10.27 4.75
CA TYR A 352 -10.31 -9.68 3.66
C TYR A 352 -9.70 -8.44 3.03
N GLN A 353 -8.49 -8.03 3.40
CA GLN A 353 -7.85 -6.95 2.66
C GLN A 353 -7.52 -7.42 1.24
N SER A 354 -7.67 -6.50 0.28
CA SER A 354 -7.37 -6.72 -1.13
C SER A 354 -6.51 -5.57 -1.65
N GLY A 355 -5.86 -5.80 -2.79
CA GLY A 355 -5.21 -4.77 -3.58
C GLY A 355 -3.69 -4.82 -3.57
N GLU A 356 -3.11 -4.24 -4.63
CA GLU A 356 -1.70 -4.27 -4.97
C GLU A 356 -1.06 -5.68 -5.06
N GLN A 357 0.26 -5.71 -5.27
CA GLN A 357 1.01 -6.92 -5.58
C GLN A 357 2.33 -7.01 -4.81
N PHE A 358 2.83 -8.24 -4.69
CA PHE A 358 4.15 -8.55 -4.17
C PHE A 358 4.80 -9.67 -4.98
N HIS A 359 5.94 -9.37 -5.62
CA HIS A 359 6.64 -10.21 -6.58
C HIS A 359 5.69 -10.66 -7.72
N GLY A 360 4.86 -9.72 -8.21
CA GLY A 360 3.87 -9.96 -9.25
C GLY A 360 2.71 -10.90 -8.86
N GLN A 361 2.55 -11.22 -7.58
CA GLN A 361 1.39 -11.96 -7.05
C GLN A 361 0.43 -11.00 -6.35
N PRO A 362 -0.89 -11.16 -6.51
CA PRO A 362 -1.87 -10.31 -5.85
C PRO A 362 -1.78 -10.48 -4.33
N VAL A 363 -1.79 -9.36 -3.60
CA VAL A 363 -1.85 -9.39 -2.15
C VAL A 363 -3.30 -9.64 -1.71
N HIS A 364 -3.49 -10.61 -0.80
CA HIS A 364 -4.78 -10.91 -0.19
C HIS A 364 -4.63 -11.14 1.30
N ASP A 365 -5.67 -10.80 2.08
CA ASP A 365 -5.68 -10.95 3.55
C ASP A 365 -4.50 -10.28 4.25
N ARG A 366 -3.93 -9.28 3.59
CA ARG A 366 -2.80 -8.48 4.05
C ARG A 366 -2.93 -7.07 3.51
N GLN A 367 -2.49 -6.09 4.29
CA GLN A 367 -2.36 -4.72 3.83
C GLN A 367 -0.91 -4.47 3.38
N HIS A 368 -0.73 -4.10 2.11
CA HIS A 368 0.55 -3.69 1.54
C HIS A 368 1.11 -2.43 2.25
N PRO A 369 2.44 -2.25 2.25
CA PRO A 369 3.06 -1.03 2.75
C PRO A 369 2.77 0.17 1.83
N HIS A 370 2.77 1.37 2.40
CA HIS A 370 2.85 2.59 1.60
C HIS A 370 4.26 2.76 0.99
N ASP A 371 4.31 3.47 -0.13
CA ASP A 371 5.57 3.96 -0.70
C ASP A 371 6.25 4.95 0.25
N LEU A 372 7.59 5.04 0.16
CA LEU A 372 8.41 5.91 1.01
C LEU A 372 7.91 7.36 0.97
N VAL A 373 7.51 7.82 -0.22
CA VAL A 373 6.89 9.13 -0.43
C VAL A 373 5.44 8.88 -0.81
N SER A 374 4.52 9.17 0.10
CA SER A 374 3.08 8.98 -0.11
C SER A 374 2.35 10.28 -0.50
N GLU A 375 2.98 11.44 -0.26
CA GLU A 375 2.55 12.73 -0.80
C GLU A 375 3.78 13.61 -1.02
N LEU A 376 3.85 14.28 -2.17
CA LEU A 376 4.75 15.40 -2.42
C LEU A 376 4.00 16.42 -3.26
N ALA A 377 3.46 17.43 -2.60
CA ALA A 377 2.53 18.36 -3.23
C ALA A 377 2.95 19.83 -3.08
N PHE A 378 2.65 20.59 -4.13
CA PHE A 378 2.72 22.04 -4.15
C PHE A 378 1.31 22.62 -4.18
N THR A 379 1.09 23.70 -3.45
CA THR A 379 -0.18 24.42 -3.42
C THR A 379 0.01 25.91 -3.67
N TYR A 380 -0.99 26.50 -4.31
CA TYR A 380 -1.15 27.95 -4.37
C TYR A 380 -2.61 28.29 -4.09
N SER A 381 -2.87 29.27 -3.24
CA SER A 381 -4.22 29.76 -2.98
C SER A 381 -4.30 31.27 -3.00
N TYR A 382 -5.49 31.77 -3.32
CA TYR A 382 -5.79 33.19 -3.36
C TYR A 382 -7.15 33.46 -2.72
N LYS A 383 -7.17 34.32 -1.71
CA LYS A 383 -8.37 34.74 -0.97
C LYS A 383 -8.89 36.07 -1.52
N PHE A 384 -10.09 36.06 -2.09
CA PHE A 384 -10.75 37.28 -2.58
C PHE A 384 -11.27 38.13 -1.41
N ASP A 385 -11.95 37.48 -0.47
CA ASP A 385 -12.51 38.02 0.77
C ASP A 385 -12.66 36.90 1.83
N ASP A 386 -13.32 37.18 2.96
CA ASP A 386 -13.46 36.24 4.07
C ASP A 386 -14.30 35.00 3.78
N LYS A 387 -15.03 34.96 2.67
CA LYS A 387 -15.87 33.82 2.29
C LYS A 387 -15.41 33.20 0.97
N ARG A 388 -14.63 33.87 0.15
CA ARG A 388 -14.30 33.41 -1.21
C ARG A 388 -12.81 33.23 -1.40
N SER A 389 -12.41 32.03 -1.80
CA SER A 389 -11.04 31.73 -2.21
C SER A 389 -10.97 30.70 -3.32
N VAL A 390 -9.86 30.70 -4.05
CA VAL A 390 -9.47 29.67 -5.01
C VAL A 390 -8.18 29.02 -4.55
N PHE A 391 -7.98 27.75 -4.91
CA PHE A 391 -6.70 27.09 -4.74
C PHE A 391 -6.39 26.14 -5.91
N PHE A 392 -5.10 25.86 -6.02
CA PHE A 392 -4.50 24.89 -6.93
C PHE A 392 -3.61 23.96 -6.10
N TYR A 393 -3.67 22.67 -6.39
CA TYR A 393 -2.89 21.61 -5.76
C TYR A 393 -2.30 20.72 -6.86
N ALA A 394 -1.01 20.41 -6.77
CA ALA A 394 -0.36 19.47 -7.68
C ALA A 394 0.55 18.53 -6.88
N GLY A 395 0.35 17.22 -7.05
CA GLY A 395 1.04 16.17 -6.27
C GLY A 395 1.75 15.13 -7.15
N LEU A 396 2.92 14.66 -6.69
CA LEU A 396 3.68 13.55 -7.27
C LEU A 396 4.46 12.77 -6.18
N PRO A 397 3.80 11.88 -5.41
CA PRO A 397 2.38 11.52 -5.48
C PRO A 397 1.48 12.51 -4.74
N GLY A 398 0.16 12.36 -4.86
CA GLY A 398 -0.81 13.15 -4.09
C GLY A 398 -2.21 12.57 -4.12
N GLU A 399 -3.15 13.26 -3.47
CA GLU A 399 -4.55 12.82 -3.36
C GLU A 399 -5.44 13.67 -4.28
N PRO A 400 -6.18 13.06 -5.24
CA PRO A 400 -7.17 13.77 -6.04
C PRO A 400 -8.42 14.07 -5.22
N ALA A 401 -9.26 14.98 -5.71
CA ALA A 401 -10.57 15.27 -5.14
C ALA A 401 -11.56 14.12 -5.41
N LEU A 402 -11.33 12.97 -4.77
CA LEU A 402 -12.11 11.75 -4.84
C LEU A 402 -11.97 10.98 -3.52
N GLY A 403 -13.07 10.87 -2.77
CA GLY A 403 -13.09 10.19 -1.49
C GLY A 403 -13.21 11.13 -0.29
N PRO A 404 -13.44 10.57 0.91
CA PRO A 404 -13.41 11.30 2.17
C PRO A 404 -11.98 11.77 2.49
N THR A 405 -11.80 12.39 3.66
CA THR A 405 -10.47 12.44 4.30
C THR A 405 -9.89 11.02 4.38
N MET A 406 -8.63 10.81 3.99
CA MET A 406 -7.96 9.50 4.02
C MET A 406 -7.95 8.94 5.46
N PHE A 407 -8.05 7.62 5.62
CA PHE A 407 -8.23 6.98 6.93
C PHE A 407 -7.15 7.34 7.96
N MET A 408 -5.92 7.47 7.49
CA MET A 408 -4.76 7.88 8.26
C MET A 408 -4.87 9.29 8.87
N HIS A 409 -5.65 10.18 8.24
CA HIS A 409 -5.87 11.55 8.67
C HIS A 409 -7.21 11.75 9.42
N ARG A 410 -8.08 10.71 9.48
CA ARG A 410 -9.36 10.80 10.19
C ARG A 410 -9.16 10.68 11.69
N THR A 411 -9.57 11.70 12.44
CA THR A 411 -9.48 11.70 13.92
C THR A 411 -10.25 10.56 14.59
N SER A 412 -11.34 10.12 13.95
CA SER A 412 -12.16 8.99 14.37
C SER A 412 -11.46 7.64 14.23
N GLY A 413 -10.44 7.53 13.37
CA GLY A 413 -9.59 6.36 13.17
C GLY A 413 -8.18 6.49 13.73
N ALA A 414 -7.81 7.63 14.34
CA ALA A 414 -6.42 7.98 14.68
C ALA A 414 -5.73 7.06 15.70
N ASN A 415 -6.48 6.19 16.39
CA ASN A 415 -5.96 5.22 17.35
C ASN A 415 -6.02 3.77 16.83
N ASN A 416 -6.58 3.57 15.64
CA ASN A 416 -6.66 2.26 15.00
C ASN A 416 -5.45 2.08 14.05
N PRO A 417 -4.54 1.14 14.34
CA PRO A 417 -3.37 0.90 13.51
C PRO A 417 -3.67 0.17 12.18
N ASP A 418 -4.86 -0.39 12.02
CA ASP A 418 -5.25 -1.07 10.78
C ASP A 418 -5.85 -0.10 9.76
N ALA A 419 -5.42 -0.26 8.50
CA ALA A 419 -6.15 0.22 7.34
C ALA A 419 -7.58 -0.38 7.30
N PRO A 420 -8.58 0.40 6.84
CA PRO A 420 -9.90 -0.13 6.54
C PRO A 420 -9.86 -1.22 5.47
N ILE A 421 -10.61 -2.30 5.64
CA ILE A 421 -10.87 -3.26 4.55
C ILE A 421 -11.73 -2.65 3.42
N SER A 422 -12.38 -1.51 3.68
CA SER A 422 -13.12 -0.71 2.70
C SER A 422 -12.27 0.30 1.93
N HIS A 423 -10.96 0.40 2.18
CA HIS A 423 -10.08 1.45 1.68
C HIS A 423 -10.11 1.58 0.13
N HIS A 424 -10.12 0.46 -0.59
CA HIS A 424 -10.13 0.39 -2.07
C HIS A 424 -11.46 0.86 -2.71
N TRP A 425 -12.49 1.13 -1.89
CA TRP A 425 -13.76 1.72 -2.33
C TRP A 425 -13.89 3.19 -1.96
N GLN A 426 -13.03 3.70 -1.08
CA GLN A 426 -13.21 4.99 -0.41
C GLN A 426 -12.10 5.97 -0.78
N ASP A 427 -10.86 5.65 -0.42
CA ASP A 427 -9.75 6.60 -0.37
C ASP A 427 -8.42 6.05 -0.93
N ALA A 428 -8.40 4.88 -1.59
CA ALA A 428 -7.18 4.30 -2.17
C ALA A 428 -6.43 5.19 -3.18
N THR A 429 -7.09 6.18 -3.81
CA THR A 429 -6.43 7.12 -4.73
C THR A 429 -5.52 8.15 -4.05
N HIS A 430 -5.41 8.14 -2.71
CA HIS A 430 -4.66 9.15 -1.95
C HIS A 430 -3.13 9.15 -2.18
N ILE A 431 -2.59 8.08 -2.78
CA ILE A 431 -1.16 7.91 -3.10
C ILE A 431 -0.89 7.90 -4.61
N THR A 432 -1.77 8.46 -5.43
CA THR A 432 -1.58 8.35 -6.88
C THR A 432 -0.44 9.21 -7.41
N TRP A 433 0.35 8.63 -8.31
CA TRP A 433 1.49 9.26 -8.96
C TRP A 433 1.04 10.21 -10.08
N GLY A 434 0.82 11.47 -9.71
CA GLY A 434 0.44 12.55 -10.61
C GLY A 434 -1.00 12.98 -10.40
N VAL A 435 -1.16 14.14 -9.76
CA VAL A 435 -2.46 14.77 -9.50
C VAL A 435 -2.36 16.25 -9.80
N VAL A 436 -3.40 16.79 -10.42
CA VAL A 436 -3.66 18.22 -10.46
C VAL A 436 -5.10 18.46 -10.04
N THR A 437 -5.30 19.33 -9.06
CA THR A 437 -6.60 19.70 -8.50
C THR A 437 -6.75 21.21 -8.48
N ALA A 438 -7.91 21.70 -8.90
CA ALA A 438 -8.31 23.08 -8.70
C ALA A 438 -9.63 23.11 -7.93
N GLY A 439 -9.77 24.10 -7.05
CA GLY A 439 -11.00 24.24 -6.27
C GLY A 439 -11.34 25.67 -5.90
N VAL A 440 -12.63 25.85 -5.61
CA VAL A 440 -13.24 27.11 -5.22
C VAL A 440 -13.97 26.92 -3.89
N SER A 441 -13.74 27.81 -2.94
CA SER A 441 -14.39 27.79 -1.64
C SER A 441 -15.28 29.00 -1.47
N PHE A 442 -16.50 28.76 -0.98
CA PHE A 442 -17.55 29.72 -0.68
C PHE A 442 -18.04 29.53 0.75
N GLY A 443 -17.24 30.01 1.71
CA GLY A 443 -17.48 29.98 3.15
C GLY A 443 -17.49 28.55 3.70
N LYS A 444 -18.67 27.93 3.71
CA LYS A 444 -18.92 26.58 4.24
C LYS A 444 -18.95 25.50 3.18
N VAL A 445 -18.89 25.87 1.90
CA VAL A 445 -19.00 24.97 0.76
C VAL A 445 -17.74 25.06 -0.09
N LYS A 446 -17.28 23.93 -0.62
CA LYS A 446 -16.17 23.87 -1.57
C LYS A 446 -16.46 22.91 -2.70
N LEU A 447 -16.08 23.31 -3.91
CA LEU A 447 -16.15 22.52 -5.12
C LEU A 447 -14.74 22.33 -5.67
N GLU A 448 -14.41 21.09 -6.04
CA GLU A 448 -13.09 20.68 -6.48
C GLU A 448 -13.19 19.77 -7.70
N ALA A 449 -12.23 19.88 -8.62
CA ALA A 449 -12.08 18.98 -9.76
C ALA A 449 -10.62 18.58 -9.90
N SER A 450 -10.38 17.32 -10.27
CA SER A 450 -9.03 16.77 -10.43
C SER A 450 -8.84 16.02 -11.74
N ALA A 451 -7.62 16.10 -12.27
CA ALA A 451 -7.08 15.17 -13.26
C ALA A 451 -5.91 14.43 -12.60
N PHE A 452 -5.83 13.11 -12.77
CA PHE A 452 -4.86 12.28 -12.07
C PHE A 452 -4.55 10.96 -12.79
N ASN A 453 -3.62 10.18 -12.24
CA ASN A 453 -3.33 8.82 -12.68
C ASN A 453 -4.30 7.83 -12.00
N GLY A 454 -5.13 7.14 -12.77
CA GLY A 454 -6.12 6.22 -12.20
C GLY A 454 -5.54 4.91 -11.69
N THR A 455 -4.34 4.55 -12.15
CA THR A 455 -3.65 3.29 -11.85
C THR A 455 -3.04 3.33 -10.45
N GLU A 456 -3.25 2.27 -9.67
CA GLU A 456 -2.61 2.07 -8.37
C GLU A 456 -1.07 2.05 -8.50
N PRO A 457 -0.32 2.44 -7.45
CA PRO A 457 1.14 2.35 -7.45
C PRO A 457 1.66 0.94 -7.72
N ASP A 458 2.89 0.87 -8.25
CA ASP A 458 3.55 -0.43 -8.42
C ASP A 458 4.10 -1.00 -7.09
N GLU A 459 4.70 -2.20 -7.14
CA GLU A 459 5.21 -2.87 -5.94
C GLU A 459 6.53 -2.27 -5.39
N ASN A 460 7.17 -1.37 -6.13
CA ASN A 460 8.43 -0.75 -5.76
C ASN A 460 8.22 0.49 -4.88
N ARG A 461 8.25 0.25 -3.57
CA ARG A 461 8.02 1.24 -2.50
C ARG A 461 9.04 2.36 -2.39
N TRP A 462 10.06 2.38 -3.24
CA TRP A 462 11.19 3.30 -3.14
C TRP A 462 11.33 4.22 -4.35
N ALA A 463 10.64 3.92 -5.45
CA ALA A 463 10.75 4.66 -6.70
C ALA A 463 9.60 5.65 -6.88
N PHE A 464 9.68 6.43 -7.96
CA PHE A 464 8.61 7.31 -8.42
C PHE A 464 7.99 6.68 -9.66
N ASP A 465 6.67 6.52 -9.67
CA ASP A 465 5.99 6.02 -10.86
C ASP A 465 5.76 7.12 -11.90
N LYS A 466 5.48 6.69 -13.12
CA LYS A 466 5.26 7.60 -14.25
C LYS A 466 3.97 8.41 -14.04
N PRO A 467 4.04 9.76 -13.99
CA PRO A 467 2.84 10.57 -13.88
C PRO A 467 1.97 10.47 -15.13
N ARG A 468 0.66 10.34 -14.93
CA ARG A 468 -0.36 10.37 -15.99
C ARG A 468 -1.53 11.23 -15.51
N LEU A 469 -2.17 11.95 -16.44
CA LEU A 469 -3.43 12.68 -16.18
C LEU A 469 -4.53 12.10 -17.07
N ASN A 470 -4.85 10.83 -16.82
CA ASN A 470 -5.74 10.02 -17.67
C ASN A 470 -7.09 9.70 -17.02
N SER A 471 -7.29 10.17 -15.78
CA SER A 471 -8.44 9.91 -14.91
C SER A 471 -8.91 11.24 -14.32
N PHE A 472 -10.20 11.31 -13.97
CA PHE A 472 -10.84 12.58 -13.59
C PHE A 472 -11.83 12.38 -12.46
N SER A 473 -11.93 13.38 -11.58
CA SER A 473 -12.91 13.38 -10.48
C SER A 473 -13.42 14.76 -10.13
N GLY A 474 -14.53 14.80 -9.41
CA GLY A 474 -15.04 15.99 -8.75
C GLY A 474 -15.52 15.69 -7.34
N ARG A 475 -15.38 16.67 -6.44
CA ARG A 475 -15.82 16.61 -5.04
C ARG A 475 -16.56 17.88 -4.65
N LEU A 476 -17.67 17.70 -3.94
CA LEU A 476 -18.38 18.74 -3.21
C LEU A 476 -18.21 18.49 -1.71
N SER A 477 -17.73 19.49 -0.98
CA SER A 477 -17.61 19.45 0.49
C SER A 477 -18.48 20.52 1.14
N TRP A 478 -19.03 20.22 2.31
CA TRP A 478 -19.90 21.11 3.07
C TRP A 478 -19.69 20.97 4.58
N ASN A 479 -19.30 22.05 5.24
CA ASN A 479 -19.18 22.15 6.71
C ASN A 479 -20.31 23.05 7.27
N PRO A 480 -21.53 22.53 7.50
CA PRO A 480 -22.66 23.35 7.96
C PRO A 480 -22.43 23.97 9.34
N THR A 481 -21.69 23.27 10.20
CA THR A 481 -21.30 23.70 11.54
C THR A 481 -19.80 23.48 11.69
N ARG A 482 -19.23 23.96 12.81
CA ARG A 482 -17.83 23.66 13.16
C ARG A 482 -17.58 22.19 13.49
N ASP A 483 -18.62 21.42 13.79
CA ASP A 483 -18.52 20.05 14.30
C ASP A 483 -18.87 18.99 13.24
N LEU A 484 -19.28 19.39 12.05
CA LEU A 484 -19.72 18.51 10.97
C LEU A 484 -19.05 18.85 9.64
N SER A 485 -18.63 17.83 8.92
CA SER A 485 -18.16 17.90 7.54
C SER A 485 -18.80 16.80 6.70
N PHE A 486 -19.33 17.18 5.54
CA PHE A 486 -19.94 16.27 4.58
C PHE A 486 -19.19 16.36 3.26
N GLN A 487 -19.13 15.25 2.53
CA GLN A 487 -18.67 15.26 1.14
C GLN A 487 -19.42 14.26 0.28
N ILE A 488 -19.55 14.57 -1.01
CA ILE A 488 -19.86 13.61 -2.06
C ILE A 488 -18.89 13.82 -3.23
N SER A 489 -18.38 12.72 -3.79
CA SER A 489 -17.47 12.77 -4.92
C SER A 489 -17.69 11.62 -5.88
N HIS A 490 -17.33 11.85 -7.14
CA HIS A 490 -17.41 10.88 -8.21
C HIS A 490 -16.15 10.98 -9.08
N GLY A 491 -15.63 9.83 -9.52
CA GLY A 491 -14.43 9.77 -10.34
C GLY A 491 -14.44 8.62 -11.34
N TYR A 492 -13.71 8.82 -12.43
CA TYR A 492 -13.45 7.85 -13.49
C TYR A 492 -11.96 7.52 -13.46
N LEU A 493 -11.63 6.28 -13.11
CA LEU A 493 -10.27 5.77 -13.04
C LEU A 493 -10.01 4.89 -14.26
N ARG A 494 -8.95 5.20 -15.01
CA ARG A 494 -8.56 4.45 -16.20
C ARG A 494 -7.48 3.42 -15.85
N ASN A 495 -7.74 2.15 -16.17
CA ASN A 495 -6.88 1.01 -15.86
C ASN A 495 -6.40 1.06 -14.39
N PRO A 496 -7.31 0.98 -13.41
CA PRO A 496 -6.97 1.17 -12.00
C PRO A 496 -6.06 0.07 -11.46
N GLU A 497 -6.27 -1.18 -11.87
CA GLU A 497 -5.55 -2.35 -11.35
C GLU A 497 -4.68 -2.96 -12.46
N PRO A 498 -3.33 -2.95 -12.34
CA PRO A 498 -2.43 -3.61 -13.28
C PRO A 498 -2.70 -5.10 -13.50
N LEU A 499 -3.19 -5.82 -12.47
CA LEU A 499 -3.51 -7.25 -12.54
C LEU A 499 -4.88 -7.56 -13.19
N GLU A 500 -5.72 -6.54 -13.41
CA GLU A 500 -7.01 -6.63 -14.11
C GLU A 500 -6.98 -5.80 -15.40
N PRO A 501 -6.17 -6.17 -16.43
CA PRO A 501 -6.05 -5.40 -17.66
C PRO A 501 -7.38 -5.24 -18.42
N GLU A 502 -8.38 -6.09 -18.17
CA GLU A 502 -9.74 -6.01 -18.68
C GLU A 502 -10.56 -4.89 -18.06
N LEU A 503 -10.27 -4.49 -16.81
CA LEU A 503 -10.93 -3.37 -16.13
C LEU A 503 -10.40 -2.04 -16.67
N LYS A 504 -10.87 -1.65 -17.86
CA LYS A 504 -10.41 -0.43 -18.53
C LYS A 504 -10.85 0.85 -17.81
N ILE A 505 -12.04 0.84 -17.23
CA ILE A 505 -12.63 2.01 -16.56
C ILE A 505 -13.37 1.54 -15.31
N LEU A 506 -12.99 2.12 -14.18
CA LEU A 506 -13.71 2.02 -12.92
C LEU A 506 -14.34 3.36 -12.57
N ARG A 507 -15.63 3.37 -12.23
CA ARG A 507 -16.31 4.55 -11.71
C ARG A 507 -16.44 4.42 -10.21
N ARG A 508 -15.87 5.35 -9.45
CA ARG A 508 -15.95 5.38 -7.99
C ARG A 508 -16.85 6.52 -7.54
N THR A 509 -17.83 6.20 -6.70
CA THR A 509 -18.69 7.19 -6.03
C THR A 509 -18.54 7.04 -4.54
N THR A 510 -18.39 8.13 -3.81
CA THR A 510 -18.25 8.09 -2.35
C THR A 510 -19.06 9.20 -1.71
N ALA A 511 -19.54 8.96 -0.50
CA ALA A 511 -20.06 10.01 0.37
C ALA A 511 -19.60 9.78 1.81
N SER A 512 -19.44 10.85 2.57
CA SER A 512 -19.08 10.73 3.99
C SER A 512 -19.69 11.82 4.86
N ALA A 513 -19.89 11.48 6.13
CA ALA A 513 -20.22 12.40 7.20
C ALA A 513 -19.17 12.25 8.32
N ILE A 514 -18.44 13.31 8.61
CA ILE A 514 -17.42 13.37 9.66
C ILE A 514 -17.93 14.29 10.75
N TYR A 515 -17.91 13.80 11.98
CA TYR A 515 -18.28 14.53 13.18
C TYR A 515 -17.07 14.65 14.10
N ASN A 516 -16.86 15.83 14.68
CA ASN A 516 -15.93 16.01 15.77
C ASN A 516 -16.49 17.00 16.80
N LYS A 517 -16.35 16.70 18.08
CA LYS A 517 -16.72 17.61 19.15
C LYS A 517 -15.78 17.50 20.36
N PRO A 518 -15.05 18.58 20.70
CA PRO A 518 -14.31 18.65 21.95
C PRO A 518 -15.26 18.90 23.14
N PHE A 519 -15.00 18.24 24.26
CA PHE A 519 -15.73 18.40 25.53
C PHE A 519 -14.76 18.87 26.63
N GLY A 520 -14.59 20.19 26.75
CA GLY A 520 -13.56 20.75 27.62
C GLY A 520 -12.15 20.55 27.07
N LYS A 521 -11.13 20.55 27.93
CA LYS A 521 -9.72 20.50 27.51
C LYS A 521 -9.25 19.09 27.15
N ASP A 522 -9.73 18.09 27.90
CA ASP A 522 -9.15 16.73 27.92
C ASP A 522 -10.06 15.65 27.32
N LYS A 523 -11.15 16.04 26.66
CA LYS A 523 -12.06 15.07 26.02
C LYS A 523 -12.38 15.48 24.59
N ASN A 524 -12.43 14.52 23.69
CA ASN A 524 -12.80 14.72 22.30
C ASN A 524 -13.54 13.51 21.77
N TRP A 525 -14.63 13.73 21.04
CA TRP A 525 -15.35 12.67 20.36
C TRP A 525 -15.33 12.91 18.85
N ALA A 526 -14.73 11.98 18.11
CA ALA A 526 -14.71 11.99 16.66
C ALA A 526 -15.39 10.75 16.11
N SER A 527 -16.22 10.91 15.09
CA SER A 527 -16.90 9.81 14.40
C SER A 527 -16.91 10.05 12.89
N SER A 528 -16.91 8.97 12.11
CA SER A 528 -17.04 9.06 10.65
C SER A 528 -17.91 7.94 10.12
N PHE A 529 -18.83 8.29 9.25
CA PHE A 529 -19.55 7.35 8.40
C PHE A 529 -19.11 7.58 6.95
N VAL A 530 -18.70 6.52 6.27
CA VAL A 530 -18.22 6.55 4.90
C VAL A 530 -18.90 5.46 4.10
N TRP A 531 -19.42 5.84 2.93
CA TRP A 531 -19.88 4.92 1.91
C TRP A 531 -19.04 5.11 0.64
N GLY A 532 -18.63 3.99 0.05
CA GLY A 532 -17.96 3.93 -1.24
C GLY A 532 -18.63 2.90 -2.15
N GLN A 533 -18.71 3.20 -3.44
CA GLN A 533 -19.19 2.29 -4.47
C GLN A 533 -18.23 2.31 -5.65
N ASN A 534 -17.83 1.11 -6.06
CA ASN A 534 -17.07 0.87 -7.27
C ASN A 534 -18.01 0.28 -8.32
N TYR A 535 -17.94 0.78 -9.55
CA TYR A 535 -18.66 0.26 -10.71
C TYR A 535 -17.69 0.02 -11.87
N GLY A 536 -17.47 -1.25 -12.19
CA GLY A 536 -16.54 -1.73 -13.20
C GLY A 536 -17.07 -3.00 -13.85
N ASN A 537 -16.77 -3.23 -15.13
CA ASN A 537 -17.16 -4.44 -15.87
C ASN A 537 -18.65 -4.83 -15.79
N GLY A 538 -19.55 -3.84 -15.62
CA GLY A 538 -21.00 -4.06 -15.52
C GLY A 538 -21.50 -4.38 -14.10
N GLU A 539 -20.61 -4.50 -13.11
CA GLU A 539 -20.95 -4.87 -11.74
C GLU A 539 -20.70 -3.72 -10.75
N ARG A 540 -21.51 -3.67 -9.68
CA ARG A 540 -21.37 -2.70 -8.58
C ARG A 540 -21.01 -3.43 -7.30
N SER A 541 -20.08 -2.86 -6.55
CA SER A 541 -19.74 -3.29 -5.20
C SER A 541 -19.75 -2.11 -4.25
N ASN A 542 -20.31 -2.32 -3.05
CA ASN A 542 -20.45 -1.29 -2.04
C ASN A 542 -19.60 -1.59 -0.80
N ALA A 543 -19.11 -0.52 -0.19
CA ALA A 543 -18.39 -0.57 1.07
C ALA A 543 -18.95 0.47 2.04
N PHE A 544 -19.23 0.04 3.26
CA PHE A 544 -19.70 0.87 4.36
C PHE A 544 -18.72 0.80 5.51
N LEU A 545 -18.39 1.97 6.06
CA LEU A 545 -17.53 2.11 7.24
C LEU A 545 -18.18 3.07 8.23
N PHE A 546 -18.20 2.66 9.49
CA PHE A 546 -18.44 3.54 10.62
C PHE A 546 -17.29 3.40 11.61
N GLU A 547 -16.64 4.49 11.97
CA GLU A 547 -15.59 4.51 12.98
C GLU A 547 -15.80 5.63 14.00
N SER A 548 -15.35 5.40 15.23
CA SER A 548 -15.46 6.36 16.31
C SER A 548 -14.28 6.27 17.27
N ASN A 549 -13.84 7.43 17.76
CA ASN A 549 -12.81 7.58 18.76
C ASN A 549 -13.26 8.56 19.84
N PHE A 550 -13.19 8.15 21.09
CA PHE A 550 -13.46 8.98 22.25
C PHE A 550 -12.21 9.09 23.12
N ASP A 551 -11.54 10.23 23.06
CA ASP A 551 -10.41 10.58 23.94
C ASP A 551 -10.96 11.14 25.26
N PHE A 552 -10.39 10.72 26.39
CA PHE A 552 -10.67 11.23 27.73
C PHE A 552 -9.46 11.12 28.65
N GLN A 553 -8.98 12.26 29.13
CA GLN A 553 -7.73 12.37 29.89
C GLN A 553 -6.57 11.75 29.10
N LYS A 554 -5.90 10.74 29.67
CA LYS A 554 -4.81 9.98 29.04
C LYS A 554 -5.29 8.73 28.30
N ASN A 555 -6.59 8.56 28.11
CA ASN A 555 -7.16 7.32 27.60
C ASN A 555 -7.96 7.60 26.33
N ALA A 556 -8.09 6.60 25.47
CA ALA A 556 -9.06 6.63 24.40
C ALA A 556 -9.67 5.24 24.19
N ILE A 557 -10.97 5.22 23.91
CA ILE A 557 -11.68 4.04 23.42
C ILE A 557 -12.03 4.33 21.97
N PHE A 558 -11.77 3.36 21.09
CA PHE A 558 -12.03 3.49 19.67
C PHE A 558 -12.61 2.20 19.10
N GLY A 559 -13.25 2.30 17.94
CA GLY A 559 -13.74 1.15 17.22
C GLY A 559 -14.11 1.48 15.79
N ARG A 560 -14.19 0.43 14.96
CA ARG A 560 -14.54 0.51 13.55
C ARG A 560 -15.41 -0.68 13.16
N LEU A 561 -16.49 -0.42 12.43
CA LEU A 561 -17.40 -1.39 11.84
C LEU A 561 -17.35 -1.22 10.31
N GLU A 562 -17.08 -2.31 9.61
CA GLU A 562 -16.97 -2.34 8.15
C GLU A 562 -17.80 -3.47 7.57
N ARG A 563 -18.44 -3.18 6.43
CA ARG A 563 -19.19 -4.13 5.64
C ARG A 563 -18.94 -3.85 4.16
N VAL A 564 -18.33 -4.81 3.46
CA VAL A 564 -17.80 -4.61 2.10
C VAL A 564 -18.24 -5.76 1.19
N GLU A 565 -18.69 -5.43 -0.01
CA GLU A 565 -18.88 -6.38 -1.12
C GLU A 565 -17.57 -6.57 -1.86
N LYS A 566 -17.04 -7.79 -1.86
CA LYS A 566 -15.84 -8.16 -2.62
C LYS A 566 -16.15 -9.25 -3.62
N SER A 567 -15.60 -9.16 -4.82
CA SER A 567 -15.71 -10.22 -5.83
C SER A 567 -14.81 -11.41 -5.47
N ALA A 568 -14.94 -12.52 -6.20
CA ALA A 568 -13.99 -13.62 -6.10
C ALA A 568 -12.57 -13.19 -6.47
N HIS A 569 -12.44 -12.28 -7.45
CA HIS A 569 -11.17 -11.71 -7.89
C HIS A 569 -10.51 -10.89 -6.77
N GLU A 570 -11.25 -9.96 -6.16
CA GLU A 570 -10.77 -9.13 -5.04
C GLU A 570 -10.30 -9.95 -3.85
N LEU A 571 -10.92 -11.11 -3.62
CA LEU A 571 -10.54 -12.03 -2.54
C LEU A 571 -9.47 -13.04 -2.96
N VAL A 572 -8.99 -13.00 -4.21
CA VAL A 572 -8.01 -13.93 -4.81
C VAL A 572 -8.45 -15.38 -4.60
N LEU A 573 -9.68 -15.69 -5.02
CA LEU A 573 -10.25 -17.03 -4.94
C LEU A 573 -10.00 -17.82 -6.22
N ASP A 574 -9.99 -19.15 -6.10
CA ASP A 574 -9.87 -20.05 -7.25
C ASP A 574 -11.03 -19.88 -8.25
N HIS A 575 -10.77 -20.23 -9.52
CA HIS A 575 -11.73 -20.10 -10.61
C HIS A 575 -13.06 -20.81 -10.35
N SER A 576 -13.10 -21.86 -9.54
CA SER A 576 -14.34 -22.53 -9.12
C SER A 576 -15.35 -21.60 -8.42
N TYR A 577 -14.90 -20.46 -7.89
CA TYR A 577 -15.73 -19.41 -7.31
C TYR A 577 -16.26 -18.46 -8.38
N HIS A 578 -17.23 -18.93 -9.17
CA HIS A 578 -17.97 -18.10 -10.14
C HIS A 578 -19.17 -17.34 -9.53
N GLY A 579 -19.22 -17.26 -8.19
CA GLY A 579 -20.37 -16.74 -7.45
C GLY A 579 -20.48 -15.21 -7.41
N PRO A 580 -21.64 -14.69 -6.96
CA PRO A 580 -21.87 -13.26 -6.81
C PRO A 580 -20.94 -12.62 -5.76
N MET A 581 -20.93 -11.29 -5.71
CA MET A 581 -20.24 -10.48 -4.70
C MET A 581 -20.45 -11.03 -3.27
N TYR A 582 -19.37 -11.12 -2.51
CA TYR A 582 -19.34 -11.62 -1.14
C TYR A 582 -19.34 -10.47 -0.14
N TRP A 583 -20.34 -10.46 0.73
CA TRP A 583 -20.38 -9.53 1.85
C TRP A 583 -19.48 -10.00 2.99
N VAL A 584 -18.32 -9.34 3.14
CA VAL A 584 -17.39 -9.54 4.26
C VAL A 584 -17.52 -8.41 5.28
N GLY A 585 -17.20 -8.71 6.54
CA GLY A 585 -17.25 -7.74 7.63
C GLY A 585 -16.02 -7.76 8.52
N ALA A 586 -15.67 -6.58 9.06
CA ALA A 586 -14.65 -6.41 10.09
C ALA A 586 -15.20 -5.48 11.18
N TYR A 587 -15.06 -5.89 12.44
CA TYR A 587 -15.60 -5.19 13.60
C TYR A 587 -14.51 -5.14 14.66
N SER A 588 -14.05 -3.94 14.99
CA SER A 588 -12.92 -3.75 15.91
C SER A 588 -13.28 -2.83 17.06
N ILE A 589 -12.71 -3.14 18.22
CA ILE A 589 -12.74 -2.30 19.41
C ILE A 589 -11.36 -2.29 20.04
N GLY A 590 -10.90 -1.12 20.44
CA GLY A 590 -9.61 -0.95 21.06
C GLY A 590 -9.59 0.11 22.13
N TYR A 591 -8.51 0.08 22.89
CA TYR A 591 -8.23 1.01 23.97
C TYR A 591 -6.76 1.37 23.92
N VAL A 592 -6.45 2.64 24.14
CA VAL A 592 -5.07 3.14 24.28
C VAL A 592 -4.98 4.04 25.49
N ARG A 593 -3.87 3.95 26.21
CA ARG A 593 -3.53 4.84 27.32
C ARG A 593 -2.17 5.47 27.09
N ASP A 594 -2.12 6.79 27.10
CA ASP A 594 -0.90 7.57 27.10
C ASP A 594 -0.12 7.34 28.41
N ILE A 595 1.02 6.66 28.26
CA ILE A 595 1.96 6.36 29.35
C ILE A 595 3.08 7.41 29.43
N TYR A 596 3.29 8.15 28.36
CA TYR A 596 4.22 9.28 28.31
C TYR A 596 3.57 10.43 27.52
N SER A 597 3.63 11.64 28.06
CA SER A 597 3.22 12.86 27.37
C SER A 597 4.08 14.01 27.89
N GLN A 598 5.25 14.18 27.28
CA GLN A 598 6.21 15.24 27.62
C GLN A 598 6.96 15.69 26.37
N LYS A 599 7.52 16.91 26.39
CA LYS A 599 8.30 17.49 25.29
C LYS A 599 7.56 17.48 23.93
N GLY A 600 6.23 17.54 23.97
CA GLY A 600 5.38 17.55 22.78
C GLY A 600 5.30 16.21 22.05
N VAL A 601 5.64 15.09 22.69
CA VAL A 601 5.41 13.72 22.18
C VAL A 601 4.49 12.98 23.14
N ASP A 602 3.50 12.28 22.57
CA ASP A 602 2.65 11.34 23.28
C ASP A 602 3.03 9.90 22.88
N VAL A 603 3.27 9.05 23.87
CA VAL A 603 3.44 7.59 23.69
C VAL A 603 2.34 6.87 24.45
N GLY A 604 1.55 6.08 23.73
CA GLY A 604 0.43 5.33 24.27
C GLY A 604 0.61 3.83 24.13
N LEU A 605 0.30 3.09 25.20
CA LEU A 605 0.18 1.63 25.15
C LEU A 605 -1.28 1.27 24.91
N GLY A 606 -1.52 0.48 23.86
CA GLY A 606 -2.87 0.10 23.47
C GLY A 606 -2.99 -1.34 23.01
N GLY A 607 -4.25 -1.76 22.88
CA GLY A 607 -4.62 -3.04 22.32
C GLY A 607 -5.96 -2.95 21.62
N MET A 608 -6.19 -3.90 20.71
CA MET A 608 -7.41 -3.96 19.92
C MET A 608 -7.78 -5.42 19.65
N LEU A 609 -9.08 -5.68 19.65
CA LEU A 609 -9.69 -6.93 19.24
C LEU A 609 -10.46 -6.71 17.94
N THR A 610 -10.42 -7.69 17.05
CA THR A 610 -11.15 -7.67 15.79
C THR A 610 -11.95 -8.96 15.65
N ALA A 611 -13.23 -8.83 15.31
CA ALA A 611 -14.07 -9.92 14.83
C ALA A 611 -14.33 -9.72 13.33
N ASN A 612 -14.30 -10.80 12.58
CA ASN A 612 -14.43 -10.80 11.12
C ASN A 612 -15.54 -11.79 10.72
N SER A 613 -16.33 -11.44 9.70
CA SER A 613 -17.40 -12.33 9.19
C SER A 613 -17.36 -12.47 7.68
N ASN A 614 -17.73 -13.66 7.19
CA ASN A 614 -17.85 -14.00 5.77
C ASN A 614 -19.04 -14.94 5.55
N PRO A 615 -19.62 -15.00 4.34
CA PRO A 615 -20.69 -15.94 4.01
C PRO A 615 -20.21 -17.40 4.05
N ALA A 616 -21.15 -18.32 4.29
CA ALA A 616 -20.89 -19.76 4.37
C ALA A 616 -20.22 -20.33 3.11
N SER A 617 -20.44 -19.74 1.95
CA SER A 617 -19.78 -20.09 0.69
C SER A 617 -18.24 -19.95 0.74
N LEU A 618 -17.72 -19.09 1.63
CA LEU A 618 -16.28 -18.89 1.81
C LEU A 618 -15.67 -19.79 2.92
N THR A 619 -16.48 -20.62 3.58
CA THR A 619 -16.00 -21.55 4.62
C THR A 619 -14.88 -22.49 4.13
N PRO A 620 -14.92 -23.07 2.91
CA PRO A 620 -13.83 -23.93 2.44
C PRO A 620 -12.47 -23.23 2.32
N VAL A 621 -12.46 -21.90 2.17
CA VAL A 621 -11.24 -21.08 2.04
C VAL A 621 -10.75 -20.61 3.40
N TYR A 622 -11.66 -20.09 4.23
CA TYR A 622 -11.29 -19.43 5.49
C TYR A 622 -11.37 -20.33 6.73
N GLY A 623 -11.98 -21.51 6.62
CA GLY A 623 -12.14 -22.47 7.73
C GLY A 623 -13.27 -22.13 8.68
N GLY A 624 -14.18 -21.25 8.29
CA GLY A 624 -15.33 -20.83 9.08
C GLY A 624 -16.04 -19.63 8.45
N THR A 625 -17.02 -19.10 9.17
CA THR A 625 -17.74 -17.87 8.83
C THR A 625 -17.47 -16.72 9.79
N GLN A 626 -16.77 -17.01 10.88
CA GLN A 626 -16.44 -16.09 11.95
C GLN A 626 -14.97 -16.27 12.31
N HIS A 627 -14.28 -15.15 12.43
CA HIS A 627 -12.84 -15.08 12.59
C HIS A 627 -12.51 -14.04 13.66
N GLY A 628 -11.38 -14.21 14.34
CA GLY A 628 -10.96 -13.34 15.43
C GLY A 628 -9.50 -12.97 15.32
N GLY A 629 -9.16 -11.73 15.67
CA GLY A 629 -7.80 -11.23 15.71
C GLY A 629 -7.60 -10.33 16.92
N TRP A 630 -6.34 -10.13 17.28
CA TRP A 630 -5.97 -9.20 18.32
C TRP A 630 -4.61 -8.59 18.05
N GLN A 631 -4.37 -7.45 18.68
CA GLN A 631 -3.09 -6.76 18.61
C GLN A 631 -2.80 -5.96 19.85
N ILE A 632 -1.51 -5.81 20.12
CA ILE A 632 -0.95 -4.90 21.14
C ILE A 632 0.02 -3.96 20.45
N PHE A 633 0.03 -2.69 20.84
CA PHE A 633 0.84 -1.69 20.17
C PHE A 633 1.31 -0.57 21.10
N LEU A 634 2.40 0.05 20.71
CA LEU A 634 2.83 1.37 21.18
C LEU A 634 2.54 2.39 20.08
N ARG A 635 1.65 3.35 20.36
CA ARG A 635 1.38 4.51 19.51
C ARG A 635 2.35 5.63 19.87
N ILE A 636 2.97 6.24 18.88
CA ILE A 636 3.83 7.42 19.03
C ILE A 636 3.27 8.51 18.13
N ARG A 637 3.04 9.72 18.66
CA ARG A 637 2.59 10.90 17.89
C ARG A 637 3.03 12.20 18.55
N PRO A 638 3.06 13.34 17.83
CA PRO A 638 3.16 14.64 18.48
C PRO A 638 1.97 14.89 19.43
N SER A 639 2.21 15.66 20.48
CA SER A 639 1.15 16.08 21.39
C SER A 639 0.19 17.05 20.71
N LYS A 640 -1.02 17.16 21.27
CA LYS A 640 -2.04 18.11 20.81
C LYS A 640 -1.51 19.54 20.88
N VAL A 641 -1.72 20.31 19.81
CA VAL A 641 -1.40 21.74 19.75
C VAL A 641 -2.39 22.48 20.66
N MET A 642 -1.86 23.26 21.59
CA MET A 642 -2.65 24.06 22.55
C MET A 642 -3.11 25.38 21.97
#